data_AF-A0A4S4KS06-F1
#
_entry.id   AF-A0A4S4KS06-F1
#
_cell.length_a   1.000
_cell.length_b   1.000
_cell.length_c   1.000
_cell.angle_alpha   90.00
_cell.angle_beta   90.00
_cell.angle_gamma   90.00
#
_symmetry.space_group_name_H-M   'P 1'
#
loop_
_entity.id
_entity.type
_entity.pdbx_description
1 polymer ?
#
loop_
_entity_poly.entity_id
_entity_poly.type
_entity_poly.pdbx_seq_one_letter_code
_entity_poly.pdbx_strand_id
1 'polypeptide(L)'
;MAQFQAENANPPPPSASQDCRIPPHLSRDAIDPEHKMPIEDYCKEVDKQLKLVIKIDYPTVPKLPPSSSAPWYDADIPWPSGYNASWSPTVVVHLEQLWCVWSTGGNLVYSHTQDNGNWTNPRTVSSDPNVPHTTSCAASLVDLDDTLHLFFVGAALNITHLQYNDTEDKWGRFDLLSTSQFNALIVPGVVAFQGCIYLTFLRGDNGLWWAYWQPGTDGSGTWSTPKSTGELSWGAAAFVVLGDKLHILFTADNNKNPGRLILDIVFDSAAQTWSRSSRQLPGESSASGVACTITPQGGAVAFPANVTKNFEAPPLVCLYRNGVWNANEGFNQKTRDIPIPVVLDDILYCFWLGTDSRINYVKRRLDDRFLVSSWMSDISSSTKLENLCIPGTHDSGTSGAPILIETQTLTIADQLRAGVRFFDIRVGMYCGEVVIMHGSYVIDWTKLGRPLTGILGDIYNFLKVTPTETVIMTMMEQGLNDINALYFSLSDIFKANPQYWYGYQNSTSFPGNLGDARGKIVLVPRTTGLVYNWGFSLANGWGENDPNITIGNVDIQDYYNPSAAGSVGQSINDKWDAVNIGLRRGRTGDGKWHINFASANSTAQAGGHGPEAYAFGDGGQSGINNKLNDYFEAPEKGQAGTFPMDFPEYPNGDLITNIIEANFPRQ
;
A
#
# COMPACT_ATOMS: atom_id res chain seq x y z
N MET A 1 68.94 40.23 12.99
CA MET A 1 68.67 40.42 11.55
C MET A 1 68.12 39.12 11.01
N ALA A 2 67.05 39.22 10.23
CA ALA A 2 65.97 38.26 10.12
C ALA A 2 66.28 36.99 9.30
N GLN A 3 65.55 35.94 9.69
CA GLN A 3 65.46 34.62 9.09
C GLN A 3 64.61 34.61 7.81
N PHE A 4 64.88 33.61 6.98
CA PHE A 4 64.12 33.13 5.83
C PHE A 4 62.59 33.18 6.01
N GLN A 5 61.90 33.77 5.02
CA GLN A 5 60.48 33.50 4.74
C GLN A 5 60.37 32.90 3.33
N ALA A 6 59.85 31.69 3.27
CA ALA A 6 59.27 31.11 2.06
C ALA A 6 57.80 31.54 2.01
N GLU A 7 57.37 32.07 0.87
CA GLU A 7 55.98 32.46 0.62
C GLU A 7 55.10 31.21 0.39
N ASN A 8 54.03 31.16 1.19
CA ASN A 8 52.80 30.40 0.95
C ASN A 8 52.13 30.89 -0.35
N ALA A 9 51.48 30.08 -1.18
CA ALA A 9 50.22 29.43 -0.84
C ALA A 9 49.99 28.13 -1.64
N ASN A 10 49.45 27.14 -0.92
CA ASN A 10 49.02 25.85 -1.42
C ASN A 10 47.87 25.97 -2.44
N PRO A 11 47.75 25.01 -3.38
CA PRO A 11 46.54 24.84 -4.18
C PRO A 11 45.35 24.47 -3.26
N PRO A 12 44.10 24.89 -3.58
CA PRO A 12 42.93 24.45 -2.82
C PRO A 12 42.79 22.91 -2.91
N PRO A 13 42.41 22.23 -1.80
CA PRO A 13 42.14 20.79 -1.80
C PRO A 13 40.85 20.48 -2.59
N PRO A 14 40.68 19.23 -3.08
CA PRO A 14 39.60 18.85 -3.99
C PRO A 14 38.24 19.02 -3.33
N SER A 15 37.35 19.77 -3.97
CA SER A 15 35.94 19.90 -3.60
C SER A 15 35.23 18.56 -3.84
N ALA A 16 35.15 17.73 -2.81
CA ALA A 16 34.38 16.50 -2.83
C ALA A 16 32.88 16.83 -2.64
N SER A 17 32.09 16.53 -3.67
CA SER A 17 30.62 16.38 -3.70
C SER A 17 29.75 17.50 -3.12
N GLN A 18 29.73 18.67 -3.77
CA GLN A 18 28.57 19.56 -3.66
C GLN A 18 27.47 19.03 -4.58
N ASP A 19 26.57 18.23 -4.02
CA ASP A 19 25.37 17.84 -4.75
C ASP A 19 24.52 19.09 -5.06
N CYS A 20 24.42 19.43 -6.36
CA CYS A 20 23.97 20.72 -6.90
C CYS A 20 22.44 20.96 -6.85
N ARG A 21 21.76 20.39 -5.86
CA ARG A 21 20.30 20.45 -5.74
C ARG A 21 19.76 21.72 -5.06
N ILE A 22 20.66 22.53 -4.49
CA ILE A 22 20.37 23.92 -4.14
C ILE A 22 20.65 24.80 -5.37
N PRO A 23 19.70 25.66 -5.82
CA PRO A 23 19.97 26.63 -6.87
C PRO A 23 21.26 27.42 -6.60
N PRO A 24 22.06 27.83 -7.60
CA PRO A 24 23.39 28.39 -7.36
C PRO A 24 23.31 29.65 -6.52
N HIS A 25 22.28 30.46 -6.78
CA HIS A 25 21.99 31.68 -6.01
C HIS A 25 21.58 31.40 -4.55
N LEU A 26 21.12 30.20 -4.24
CA LEU A 26 20.80 29.74 -2.89
C LEU A 26 21.93 28.94 -2.25
N SER A 27 22.98 28.56 -3.01
CA SER A 27 24.10 27.78 -2.48
C SER A 27 24.86 28.55 -1.40
N ARG A 28 25.55 27.80 -0.53
CA ARG A 28 26.38 28.36 0.53
C ARG A 28 27.44 29.30 -0.04
N ASP A 29 28.12 28.88 -1.10
CA ASP A 29 29.16 29.65 -1.78
C ASP A 29 28.64 30.96 -2.38
N ALA A 30 27.36 31.03 -2.75
CA ALA A 30 26.76 32.24 -3.30
C ALA A 30 26.22 33.20 -2.22
N ILE A 31 25.58 32.67 -1.17
CA ILE A 31 25.02 33.48 -0.08
C ILE A 31 26.11 33.94 0.91
N ASP A 32 27.11 33.09 1.13
CA ASP A 32 28.22 33.32 2.08
C ASP A 32 29.55 32.75 1.53
N PRO A 33 30.16 33.42 0.54
CA PRO A 33 31.37 32.93 -0.12
C PRO A 33 32.55 32.69 0.85
N GLU A 34 32.63 33.50 1.90
CA GLU A 34 33.69 33.39 2.92
C GLU A 34 33.38 32.35 4.00
N HIS A 35 32.20 31.73 3.97
CA HIS A 35 31.75 30.72 4.93
C HIS A 35 31.78 31.18 6.39
N LYS A 36 31.53 32.47 6.64
CA LYS A 36 31.59 33.08 7.98
C LYS A 36 30.24 33.19 8.67
N MET A 37 29.15 33.10 7.92
CA MET A 37 27.80 33.17 8.42
C MET A 37 27.49 31.92 9.26
N PRO A 38 26.73 32.03 10.37
CA PRO A 38 26.17 30.85 11.03
C PRO A 38 25.21 30.10 10.10
N ILE A 39 25.18 28.77 10.20
CA ILE A 39 24.30 27.93 9.37
C ILE A 39 22.80 28.25 9.54
N GLU A 40 22.40 28.71 10.73
CA GLU A 40 21.04 29.24 10.97
C GLU A 40 20.72 30.45 10.10
N ASP A 41 21.66 31.38 9.98
CA ASP A 41 21.45 32.62 9.23
C ASP A 41 21.46 32.34 7.73
N TYR A 42 22.23 31.35 7.28
CA TYR A 42 22.13 30.82 5.93
C TYR A 42 20.74 30.26 5.64
N CYS A 43 20.22 29.39 6.50
CA CYS A 43 18.91 28.79 6.31
C CYS A 43 17.80 29.86 6.31
N LYS A 44 17.91 30.90 7.16
CA LYS A 44 17.00 32.06 7.14
C LYS A 44 17.02 32.79 5.81
N GLU A 45 18.20 33.00 5.23
CA GLU A 45 18.33 33.71 3.95
C GLU A 45 17.78 32.86 2.81
N VAL A 46 18.03 31.54 2.80
CA VAL A 46 17.41 30.61 1.85
C VAL A 46 15.89 30.67 1.95
N ASP A 47 15.32 30.53 3.14
CA ASP A 47 13.86 30.60 3.36
C ASP A 47 13.27 31.95 2.91
N LYS A 48 13.99 33.05 3.14
CA LYS A 48 13.58 34.40 2.72
C LYS A 48 13.55 34.54 1.21
N GLN A 49 14.55 34.03 0.50
CA GLN A 49 14.60 34.08 -0.97
C GLN A 49 13.53 33.18 -1.59
N LEU A 50 13.25 32.01 -1.00
CA LEU A 50 12.18 31.11 -1.46
C LEU A 50 10.78 31.73 -1.32
N LYS A 51 10.51 32.49 -0.24
CA LYS A 51 9.22 33.18 -0.03
C LYS A 51 8.88 34.23 -1.09
N LEU A 52 9.86 34.76 -1.81
CA LEU A 52 9.67 35.78 -2.84
C LEU A 52 9.26 35.19 -4.21
N VAL A 53 9.41 33.87 -4.41
CA VAL A 53 9.30 33.22 -5.72
C VAL A 53 7.96 32.47 -5.91
N ILE A 54 7.12 32.34 -4.88
CA ILE A 54 5.94 31.46 -4.92
C ILE A 54 4.68 32.19 -5.43
N LYS A 55 4.41 32.08 -6.74
CA LYS A 55 3.06 32.10 -7.34
C LYS A 55 3.02 31.06 -8.46
N ILE A 56 2.84 29.79 -8.09
CA ILE A 56 2.63 28.68 -9.04
C ILE A 56 1.51 27.81 -8.43
N ASP A 57 0.47 27.52 -9.20
CA ASP A 57 -0.57 26.54 -8.86
C ASP A 57 -0.05 25.15 -9.25
N TYR A 58 0.04 24.25 -8.27
CA TYR A 58 0.62 22.91 -8.44
C TYR A 58 -0.47 21.82 -8.50
N PRO A 59 -0.24 20.72 -9.23
CA PRO A 59 -1.07 19.53 -9.12
C PRO A 59 -1.02 18.99 -7.69
N THR A 60 -2.18 18.61 -7.14
CA THR A 60 -2.27 18.03 -5.80
C THR A 60 -1.54 16.69 -5.75
N VAL A 61 -0.43 16.61 -5.01
CA VAL A 61 0.27 15.35 -4.73
C VAL A 61 -0.67 14.40 -3.98
N PRO A 62 -0.91 13.17 -4.47
CA PRO A 62 -1.71 12.20 -3.75
C PRO A 62 -1.05 11.87 -2.39
N LYS A 63 -1.79 12.02 -1.28
CA LYS A 63 -1.35 11.42 -0.02
C LYS A 63 -1.57 9.91 -0.11
N LEU A 64 -0.51 9.12 0.04
CA LEU A 64 -0.67 7.68 0.18
C LEU A 64 -1.51 7.37 1.43
N PRO A 65 -2.52 6.50 1.32
CA PRO A 65 -3.28 6.08 2.48
C PRO A 65 -2.38 5.29 3.45
N PRO A 66 -2.65 5.36 4.77
CA PRO A 66 -1.90 4.58 5.75
C PRO A 66 -2.04 3.08 5.46
N SER A 67 -0.92 2.47 5.04
CA SER A 67 -0.70 1.02 4.90
C SER A 67 -1.80 0.20 4.21
N SER A 68 -2.12 0.48 2.95
CA SER A 68 -2.80 -0.51 2.09
C SER A 68 -1.92 -0.89 0.91
N SER A 69 -1.78 -2.19 0.69
CA SER A 69 -1.33 -2.75 -0.59
C SER A 69 -2.21 -2.19 -1.71
N ALA A 70 -1.66 -1.40 -2.63
CA ALA A 70 -2.38 -0.55 -3.58
C ALA A 70 -3.36 0.47 -2.92
N PRO A 71 -3.43 1.72 -3.41
CA PRO A 71 -4.50 2.63 -3.00
C PRO A 71 -5.85 2.06 -3.46
N TRP A 72 -6.89 2.22 -2.65
CA TRP A 72 -8.26 2.04 -3.12
C TRP A 72 -8.62 3.26 -3.99
N TYR A 73 -9.13 3.03 -5.20
CA TYR A 73 -9.38 4.07 -6.20
C TYR A 73 -10.79 3.99 -6.77
N ASP A 74 -11.13 4.97 -7.61
CA ASP A 74 -12.42 5.13 -8.29
C ASP A 74 -13.63 5.01 -7.35
N ALA A 75 -13.63 5.80 -6.27
CA ALA A 75 -14.78 5.92 -5.40
C ALA A 75 -15.98 6.47 -6.18
N ASP A 76 -17.08 5.70 -6.23
CA ASP A 76 -18.21 6.01 -7.10
C ASP A 76 -19.56 5.68 -6.45
N ILE A 77 -20.61 6.30 -6.98
CA ILE A 77 -22.00 6.20 -6.54
C ILE A 77 -22.84 5.72 -7.73
N PRO A 78 -23.05 4.40 -7.86
CA PRO A 78 -23.58 3.79 -9.09
C PRO A 78 -25.02 4.21 -9.42
N TRP A 79 -25.81 4.65 -8.42
CA TRP A 79 -27.22 5.00 -8.63
C TRP A 79 -27.59 6.37 -8.03
N PRO A 80 -28.55 7.09 -8.65
CA PRO A 80 -29.03 8.37 -8.14
C PRO A 80 -29.84 8.22 -6.85
N SER A 81 -30.14 9.35 -6.18
CA SER A 81 -30.82 9.42 -4.87
C SER A 81 -32.22 8.80 -4.79
N GLY A 82 -32.82 8.41 -5.91
CA GLY A 82 -34.10 7.68 -5.95
C GLY A 82 -34.00 6.20 -5.53
N TYR A 83 -32.79 5.66 -5.41
CA TYR A 83 -32.55 4.24 -5.10
C TYR A 83 -31.84 4.03 -3.76
N ASN A 84 -32.05 4.92 -2.80
CA ASN A 84 -31.46 4.84 -1.47
C ASN A 84 -31.74 3.49 -0.80
N ALA A 85 -30.71 2.88 -0.24
CA ALA A 85 -30.79 1.58 0.38
C ALA A 85 -31.15 1.68 1.87
N SER A 86 -32.01 0.78 2.33
CA SER A 86 -32.43 0.71 3.75
C SER A 86 -31.41 -0.05 4.63
N TRP A 87 -30.71 -1.00 4.04
CA TRP A 87 -29.64 -1.81 4.64
C TRP A 87 -28.49 -1.96 3.64
N SER A 88 -27.38 -2.57 4.05
CA SER A 88 -26.31 -2.93 3.12
C SER A 88 -26.83 -3.72 1.91
N PRO A 89 -26.26 -3.50 0.71
CA PRO A 89 -26.56 -4.34 -0.44
C PRO A 89 -25.97 -5.75 -0.25
N THR A 90 -26.24 -6.64 -1.19
CA THR A 90 -25.44 -7.85 -1.42
C THR A 90 -24.95 -7.81 -2.86
N VAL A 91 -23.70 -8.24 -3.08
CA VAL A 91 -23.07 -8.23 -4.40
C VAL A 91 -22.37 -9.56 -4.65
N VAL A 92 -22.57 -10.16 -5.82
CA VAL A 92 -21.85 -11.35 -6.28
C VAL A 92 -21.41 -11.19 -7.72
N VAL A 93 -20.49 -12.05 -8.17
CA VAL A 93 -20.22 -12.24 -9.59
C VAL A 93 -21.13 -13.34 -10.11
N HIS A 94 -21.78 -13.09 -11.24
CA HIS A 94 -22.54 -14.07 -12.01
C HIS A 94 -22.35 -13.75 -13.49
N LEU A 95 -21.92 -14.76 -14.26
CA LEU A 95 -21.63 -14.64 -15.69
C LEU A 95 -20.72 -13.43 -16.00
N GLU A 96 -19.59 -13.31 -15.29
CA GLU A 96 -18.58 -12.24 -15.45
C GLU A 96 -19.11 -10.81 -15.17
N GLN A 97 -20.27 -10.69 -14.54
CA GLN A 97 -20.87 -9.40 -14.20
C GLN A 97 -21.08 -9.29 -12.69
N LEU A 98 -20.95 -8.07 -12.16
CA LEU A 98 -21.34 -7.79 -10.78
C LEU A 98 -22.87 -7.66 -10.72
N TRP A 99 -23.49 -8.43 -9.85
CA TRP A 99 -24.92 -8.38 -9.56
C TRP A 99 -25.13 -7.85 -8.15
N CYS A 100 -25.89 -6.76 -8.04
CA CYS A 100 -26.21 -6.11 -6.78
C CYS A 100 -27.71 -6.21 -6.49
N VAL A 101 -28.06 -6.65 -5.28
CA VAL A 101 -29.44 -6.65 -4.75
C VAL A 101 -29.47 -5.81 -3.48
N TRP A 102 -30.47 -4.94 -3.37
CA TRP A 102 -30.71 -4.15 -2.16
C TRP A 102 -32.19 -3.84 -1.99
N SER A 103 -32.53 -3.23 -0.85
CA SER A 103 -33.90 -2.80 -0.58
C SER A 103 -34.06 -1.29 -0.65
N THR A 104 -35.07 -0.81 -1.35
CA THR A 104 -35.50 0.61 -1.36
C THR A 104 -36.98 0.70 -1.00
N GLY A 105 -37.32 1.52 0.00
CA GLY A 105 -38.69 1.62 0.51
C GLY A 105 -39.28 0.29 0.99
N GLY A 106 -38.43 -0.63 1.47
CA GLY A 106 -38.82 -1.98 1.90
C GLY A 106 -38.92 -3.03 0.78
N ASN A 107 -38.87 -2.63 -0.49
CA ASN A 107 -38.94 -3.54 -1.64
C ASN A 107 -37.55 -3.96 -2.10
N LEU A 108 -37.38 -5.23 -2.46
CA LEU A 108 -36.15 -5.71 -3.08
C LEU A 108 -36.04 -5.30 -4.55
N VAL A 109 -34.90 -4.73 -4.90
CA VAL A 109 -34.50 -4.37 -6.27
C VAL A 109 -33.12 -4.91 -6.58
N TYR A 110 -32.81 -5.03 -7.87
CA TYR A 110 -31.52 -5.52 -8.33
C TYR A 110 -31.05 -4.77 -9.59
N SER A 111 -29.74 -4.76 -9.78
CA SER A 111 -29.04 -4.20 -10.95
C SER A 111 -27.78 -5.02 -11.18
N HIS A 112 -27.23 -4.99 -12.39
CA HIS A 112 -25.97 -5.63 -12.71
C HIS A 112 -25.15 -4.78 -13.68
N THR A 113 -23.84 -5.03 -13.73
CA THR A 113 -22.95 -4.35 -14.67
C THR A 113 -23.14 -4.87 -16.09
N GLN A 114 -22.86 -4.02 -17.06
CA GLN A 114 -22.75 -4.35 -18.48
C GLN A 114 -21.27 -4.40 -18.89
N ASP A 115 -20.97 -4.91 -20.09
CA ASP A 115 -19.59 -5.02 -20.62
C ASP A 115 -18.82 -3.69 -20.67
N ASN A 116 -19.53 -2.57 -20.70
CA ASN A 116 -18.95 -1.23 -20.66
C ASN A 116 -18.67 -0.72 -19.23
N GLY A 117 -18.88 -1.56 -18.20
CA GLY A 117 -18.73 -1.25 -16.79
C GLY A 117 -19.91 -0.49 -16.15
N ASN A 118 -20.90 -0.05 -16.92
CA ASN A 118 -22.05 0.68 -16.39
C ASN A 118 -23.07 -0.25 -15.76
N TRP A 119 -23.76 0.23 -14.73
CA TRP A 119 -24.87 -0.46 -14.10
C TRP A 119 -26.16 -0.31 -14.91
N THR A 120 -26.93 -1.39 -15.01
CA THR A 120 -28.29 -1.34 -15.56
C THR A 120 -29.24 -0.57 -14.65
N ASN A 121 -30.35 -0.07 -15.20
CA ASN A 121 -31.39 0.54 -14.37
C ASN A 121 -31.95 -0.48 -13.37
N PRO A 122 -32.12 -0.11 -12.08
CA PRO A 122 -32.61 -1.05 -11.08
C PRO A 122 -34.00 -1.59 -11.42
N ARG A 123 -34.20 -2.90 -11.21
CA ARG A 123 -35.44 -3.64 -11.46
C ARG A 123 -35.97 -4.25 -10.18
N THR A 124 -37.29 -4.37 -10.04
CA THR A 124 -37.90 -5.05 -8.88
C THR A 124 -37.65 -6.56 -8.95
N VAL A 125 -37.33 -7.18 -7.82
CA VAL A 125 -37.14 -8.65 -7.74
C VAL A 125 -38.46 -9.39 -8.02
N SER A 126 -39.61 -8.84 -7.64
CA SER A 126 -40.91 -9.48 -7.89
C SER A 126 -41.28 -9.53 -9.37
N SER A 127 -41.80 -10.68 -9.82
CA SER A 127 -42.41 -10.86 -11.14
C SER A 127 -43.75 -10.14 -11.30
N ASP A 128 -44.40 -9.75 -10.19
CA ASP A 128 -45.59 -8.90 -10.18
C ASP A 128 -45.29 -7.61 -9.43
N PRO A 129 -45.19 -6.45 -10.12
CA PRO A 129 -44.90 -5.18 -9.47
C PRO A 129 -45.97 -4.74 -8.45
N ASN A 130 -47.16 -5.36 -8.44
CA ASN A 130 -48.20 -5.11 -7.44
C ASN A 130 -48.03 -5.94 -6.16
N VAL A 131 -47.15 -6.95 -6.17
CA VAL A 131 -46.85 -7.82 -5.02
C VAL A 131 -45.35 -7.81 -4.77
N PRO A 132 -44.80 -6.75 -4.18
CA PRO A 132 -43.36 -6.65 -3.98
C PRO A 132 -42.89 -7.65 -2.91
N HIS A 133 -41.69 -8.19 -3.11
CA HIS A 133 -40.98 -8.91 -2.05
C HIS A 133 -40.40 -7.89 -1.06
N THR A 134 -40.93 -7.91 0.16
CA THR A 134 -40.45 -7.07 1.25
C THR A 134 -39.52 -7.85 2.17
N THR A 135 -38.49 -7.17 2.65
CA THR A 135 -37.50 -7.74 3.59
C THR A 135 -37.43 -6.87 4.84
N SER A 136 -37.02 -7.47 5.96
CA SER A 136 -36.86 -6.81 7.26
C SER A 136 -35.40 -6.48 7.60
N CYS A 137 -34.46 -6.95 6.77
CA CYS A 137 -33.02 -6.72 6.86
C CYS A 137 -32.39 -6.79 5.46
N ALA A 138 -31.05 -6.66 5.37
CA ALA A 138 -30.32 -6.94 4.15
C ALA A 138 -30.62 -8.35 3.60
N ALA A 139 -30.49 -8.50 2.28
CA ALA A 139 -30.61 -9.77 1.58
C ALA A 139 -29.23 -10.37 1.32
N SER A 140 -29.20 -11.62 0.86
CA SER A 140 -27.99 -12.36 0.56
C SER A 140 -28.10 -13.05 -0.78
N LEU A 141 -27.03 -13.03 -1.55
CA LEU A 141 -26.99 -13.53 -2.92
C LEU A 141 -25.82 -14.50 -3.05
N VAL A 142 -26.00 -15.56 -3.85
CA VAL A 142 -24.95 -16.54 -4.16
C VAL A 142 -25.17 -17.07 -5.57
N ASP A 143 -24.08 -17.29 -6.30
CA ASP A 143 -24.08 -18.05 -7.53
C ASP A 143 -23.72 -19.50 -7.23
N LEU A 144 -24.49 -20.44 -7.77
CA LEU A 144 -24.14 -21.85 -7.81
C LEU A 144 -24.35 -22.37 -9.24
N ASP A 145 -23.27 -22.81 -9.87
CA ASP A 145 -23.27 -23.43 -11.20
C ASP A 145 -24.04 -22.58 -12.23
N ASP A 146 -23.70 -21.29 -12.32
CA ASP A 146 -24.31 -20.31 -13.24
C ASP A 146 -25.80 -20.05 -12.98
N THR A 147 -26.27 -20.32 -11.75
CA THR A 147 -27.62 -19.95 -11.32
C THR A 147 -27.54 -19.03 -10.12
N LEU A 148 -28.23 -17.88 -10.17
CA LEU A 148 -28.31 -16.96 -9.04
C LEU A 148 -29.38 -17.38 -8.04
N HIS A 149 -29.03 -17.39 -6.76
CA HIS A 149 -29.91 -17.69 -5.64
C HIS A 149 -29.97 -16.51 -4.65
N LEU A 150 -31.17 -16.02 -4.38
CA LEU A 150 -31.43 -14.90 -3.47
C LEU A 150 -32.11 -15.38 -2.19
N PHE A 151 -31.62 -14.86 -1.07
CA PHE A 151 -32.10 -15.15 0.27
C PHE A 151 -32.48 -13.86 0.99
N PHE A 152 -33.65 -13.81 1.61
CA PHE A 152 -34.08 -12.65 2.39
C PHE A 152 -35.04 -13.04 3.51
N VAL A 153 -35.21 -12.15 4.48
CA VAL A 153 -36.00 -12.40 5.69
C VAL A 153 -37.29 -11.57 5.63
N GLY A 154 -38.42 -12.25 5.48
CA GLY A 154 -39.74 -11.60 5.46
C GLY A 154 -40.17 -11.06 6.83
N ALA A 155 -41.30 -10.36 6.87
CA ALA A 155 -41.81 -9.73 8.10
C ALA A 155 -42.12 -10.73 9.24
N ALA A 156 -42.40 -12.00 8.92
CA ALA A 156 -42.60 -13.06 9.91
C ALA A 156 -41.28 -13.80 10.28
N LEU A 157 -40.13 -13.19 9.97
CA LEU A 157 -38.77 -13.67 10.26
C LEU A 157 -38.36 -14.97 9.54
N ASN A 158 -39.19 -15.48 8.64
CA ASN A 158 -38.90 -16.63 7.81
C ASN A 158 -37.94 -16.26 6.67
N ILE A 159 -36.95 -17.12 6.46
CA ILE A 159 -36.01 -17.03 5.35
C ILE A 159 -36.73 -17.50 4.09
N THR A 160 -36.64 -16.71 3.01
CA THR A 160 -37.15 -17.05 1.68
C THR A 160 -35.99 -17.30 0.75
N HIS A 161 -36.10 -18.29 -0.13
CA HIS A 161 -35.12 -18.65 -1.14
C HIS A 161 -35.74 -18.54 -2.54
N LEU A 162 -35.17 -17.69 -3.39
CA LEU A 162 -35.52 -17.54 -4.80
C LEU A 162 -34.37 -17.97 -5.70
N GLN A 163 -34.70 -18.49 -6.87
CA GLN A 163 -33.76 -18.70 -7.97
C GLN A 163 -34.09 -17.76 -9.12
N TYR A 164 -33.05 -17.19 -9.73
CA TYR A 164 -33.13 -16.42 -10.94
C TYR A 164 -33.21 -17.33 -12.16
N ASN A 165 -33.93 -16.90 -13.19
CA ASN A 165 -34.01 -17.59 -14.46
C ASN A 165 -33.43 -16.69 -15.55
N ASP A 166 -32.22 -16.98 -15.99
CA ASP A 166 -31.52 -16.19 -17.02
C ASP A 166 -32.23 -16.20 -18.38
N THR A 167 -32.93 -17.29 -18.70
CA THR A 167 -33.68 -17.39 -19.96
C THR A 167 -34.91 -16.50 -19.97
N GLU A 168 -35.56 -16.35 -18.81
CA GLU A 168 -36.76 -15.53 -18.66
C GLU A 168 -36.48 -14.14 -18.11
N ASP A 169 -35.22 -13.83 -17.76
CA ASP A 169 -34.74 -12.56 -17.21
C ASP A 169 -35.57 -12.11 -15.99
N LYS A 170 -35.91 -13.06 -15.11
CA LYS A 170 -36.77 -12.80 -13.93
C LYS A 170 -36.47 -13.75 -12.77
N TRP A 171 -36.76 -13.28 -11.55
CA TRP A 171 -36.85 -14.14 -10.37
C TRP A 171 -38.17 -14.91 -10.40
N GLY A 172 -38.11 -16.24 -10.33
CA GLY A 172 -39.30 -17.05 -10.66
C GLY A 172 -39.53 -18.30 -9.83
N ARG A 173 -38.47 -18.97 -9.33
CA ARG A 173 -38.63 -20.23 -8.60
C ARG A 173 -38.56 -20.03 -7.09
N PHE A 174 -39.61 -20.46 -6.40
CA PHE A 174 -39.77 -20.36 -4.95
C PHE A 174 -39.59 -21.73 -4.30
N ASP A 175 -38.55 -21.89 -3.48
CA ASP A 175 -38.49 -22.99 -2.53
C ASP A 175 -38.95 -22.46 -1.16
N LEU A 176 -40.17 -22.84 -0.75
CA LEU A 176 -40.69 -22.49 0.57
C LEU A 176 -40.01 -23.34 1.64
N LEU A 177 -39.02 -22.75 2.29
CA LEU A 177 -38.40 -23.28 3.51
C LEU A 177 -39.47 -23.54 4.58
N SER A 178 -39.34 -24.64 5.34
CA SER A 178 -40.29 -24.92 6.43
C SER A 178 -40.20 -23.80 7.47
N THR A 179 -41.31 -23.06 7.63
CA THR A 179 -41.31 -21.75 8.30
C THR A 179 -40.94 -21.80 9.78
N SER A 180 -41.06 -22.95 10.44
CA SER A 180 -40.70 -23.11 11.85
C SER A 180 -39.21 -23.37 12.11
N GLN A 181 -38.45 -23.84 11.11
CA GLN A 181 -37.04 -24.20 11.28
C GLN A 181 -36.08 -23.16 10.70
N PHE A 182 -36.51 -22.38 9.72
CA PHE A 182 -35.69 -21.39 9.02
C PHE A 182 -36.17 -19.97 9.31
N ASN A 183 -35.93 -19.54 10.55
CA ASN A 183 -36.19 -18.19 11.00
C ASN A 183 -34.89 -17.47 11.37
N ALA A 184 -34.76 -16.21 10.96
CA ALA A 184 -33.60 -15.38 11.19
C ALA A 184 -33.97 -13.98 11.71
N LEU A 185 -33.15 -13.42 12.60
CA LEU A 185 -33.32 -12.04 13.09
C LEU A 185 -32.74 -10.99 12.15
N ILE A 186 -31.69 -11.36 11.42
CA ILE A 186 -30.89 -10.50 10.55
C ILE A 186 -30.51 -11.27 9.29
N VAL A 187 -29.81 -10.59 8.38
CA VAL A 187 -29.36 -11.16 7.10
C VAL A 187 -28.62 -12.49 7.32
N PRO A 188 -29.00 -13.57 6.61
CA PRO A 188 -28.29 -14.84 6.68
C PRO A 188 -27.02 -14.82 5.82
N GLY A 189 -25.97 -15.52 6.21
CA GLY A 189 -24.79 -15.71 5.36
C GLY A 189 -24.97 -16.90 4.41
N VAL A 190 -24.50 -16.78 3.18
CA VAL A 190 -24.60 -17.83 2.15
C VAL A 190 -23.28 -18.03 1.41
N VAL A 191 -23.02 -19.25 0.94
CA VAL A 191 -21.92 -19.55 0.02
C VAL A 191 -22.19 -20.84 -0.74
N ALA A 192 -21.68 -20.93 -1.97
CA ALA A 192 -21.61 -22.17 -2.71
C ALA A 192 -20.36 -22.94 -2.30
N PHE A 193 -20.52 -24.19 -1.89
CA PHE A 193 -19.40 -25.06 -1.50
C PHE A 193 -19.74 -26.50 -1.84
N GLN A 194 -18.85 -27.16 -2.60
CA GLN A 194 -18.99 -28.57 -3.00
C GLN A 194 -20.36 -28.90 -3.65
N GLY A 195 -20.81 -28.04 -4.56
CA GLY A 195 -22.08 -28.24 -5.29
C GLY A 195 -23.35 -28.04 -4.46
N CYS A 196 -23.23 -27.48 -3.26
CA CYS A 196 -24.35 -27.16 -2.37
C CYS A 196 -24.32 -25.68 -1.99
N ILE A 197 -25.48 -25.14 -1.60
CA ILE A 197 -25.53 -23.81 -0.96
C ILE A 197 -25.54 -24.03 0.55
N TYR A 198 -24.56 -23.45 1.24
CA TYR A 198 -24.55 -23.40 2.70
C TYR A 198 -25.18 -22.09 3.16
N LEU A 199 -26.00 -22.19 4.21
CA LEU A 199 -26.73 -21.09 4.82
C LEU A 199 -26.38 -21.04 6.30
N THR A 200 -26.03 -19.87 6.81
CA THR A 200 -25.84 -19.59 8.24
C THR A 200 -26.77 -18.46 8.66
N PHE A 201 -27.37 -18.58 9.84
CA PHE A 201 -28.38 -17.64 10.30
C PHE A 201 -28.47 -17.58 11.82
N LEU A 202 -28.89 -16.42 12.33
CA LEU A 202 -29.05 -16.16 13.75
C LEU A 202 -30.50 -16.30 14.16
N ARG A 203 -30.75 -17.10 15.21
CA ARG A 203 -32.07 -17.22 15.83
C ARG A 203 -32.27 -16.21 16.97
N GLY A 204 -33.49 -16.18 17.52
CA GLY A 204 -33.93 -15.27 18.58
C GLY A 204 -33.08 -15.25 19.86
N ASP A 205 -32.27 -16.29 20.08
CA ASP A 205 -31.36 -16.49 21.21
C ASP A 205 -29.91 -16.09 20.91
N ASN A 206 -29.67 -15.40 19.78
CA ASN A 206 -28.35 -15.11 19.21
C ASN A 206 -27.53 -16.36 18.85
N GLY A 207 -28.14 -17.55 18.90
CA GLY A 207 -27.51 -18.79 18.47
C GLY A 207 -27.19 -18.73 16.99
N LEU A 208 -25.97 -19.13 16.63
CA LEU A 208 -25.53 -19.27 15.25
C LEU A 208 -25.88 -20.69 14.75
N TRP A 209 -26.69 -20.76 13.70
CA TRP A 209 -27.20 -21.99 13.10
C TRP A 209 -26.79 -22.09 11.65
N TRP A 210 -26.72 -23.30 11.13
CA TRP A 210 -26.41 -23.54 9.73
C TRP A 210 -27.22 -24.70 9.15
N ALA A 211 -27.36 -24.69 7.84
CA ALA A 211 -27.95 -25.75 7.03
C ALA A 211 -27.31 -25.70 5.62
N TYR A 212 -27.52 -26.73 4.81
CA TYR A 212 -27.16 -26.71 3.41
C TYR A 212 -28.32 -27.15 2.53
N TRP A 213 -28.35 -26.64 1.32
CA TRP A 213 -29.27 -27.02 0.25
C TRP A 213 -28.52 -27.78 -0.82
N GLN A 214 -29.06 -28.94 -1.16
CA GLN A 214 -28.53 -29.77 -2.21
C GLN A 214 -29.43 -29.68 -3.45
N PRO A 215 -28.89 -29.26 -4.61
CA PRO A 215 -29.63 -29.24 -5.86
C PRO A 215 -30.09 -30.66 -6.26
N GLY A 216 -31.30 -30.74 -6.79
CA GLY A 216 -31.88 -31.89 -7.47
C GLY A 216 -31.73 -31.76 -8.99
N THR A 217 -32.04 -32.84 -9.70
CA THR A 217 -31.85 -32.93 -11.16
C THR A 217 -32.83 -32.10 -11.99
N ASP A 218 -33.90 -31.60 -11.38
CA ASP A 218 -34.94 -30.77 -12.01
C ASP A 218 -34.84 -29.29 -11.59
N GLY A 219 -33.70 -28.89 -11.03
CA GLY A 219 -33.42 -27.58 -10.45
C GLY A 219 -34.16 -27.30 -9.13
N SER A 220 -34.95 -28.25 -8.60
CA SER A 220 -35.42 -28.15 -7.21
C SER A 220 -34.26 -28.48 -6.30
N GLY A 221 -34.45 -28.42 -4.98
CA GLY A 221 -33.47 -29.03 -4.09
C GLY A 221 -34.02 -29.26 -2.70
N THR A 222 -33.15 -29.81 -1.86
CA THR A 222 -33.54 -30.24 -0.52
C THR A 222 -32.65 -29.59 0.53
N TRP A 223 -33.28 -29.00 1.54
CA TRP A 223 -32.59 -28.45 2.69
C TRP A 223 -32.33 -29.51 3.75
N SER A 224 -31.12 -29.54 4.28
CA SER A 224 -30.78 -30.29 5.49
C SER A 224 -31.52 -29.73 6.71
N THR A 225 -31.71 -30.54 7.75
CA THR A 225 -32.19 -30.03 9.04
C THR A 225 -31.16 -29.05 9.65
N PRO A 226 -31.58 -27.85 10.08
CA PRO A 226 -30.67 -26.90 10.71
C PRO A 226 -29.97 -27.44 11.96
N LYS A 227 -28.67 -27.14 12.09
CA LYS A 227 -27.83 -27.52 13.22
C LYS A 227 -27.20 -26.28 13.86
N SER A 228 -27.02 -26.30 15.18
CA SER A 228 -26.28 -25.24 15.87
C SER A 228 -24.77 -25.41 15.64
N THR A 229 -24.03 -24.30 15.55
CA THR A 229 -22.56 -24.31 15.60
C THR A 229 -22.02 -24.41 17.03
N GLY A 230 -22.88 -24.18 18.04
CA GLY A 230 -22.50 -24.02 19.45
C GLY A 230 -22.03 -22.61 19.81
N GLU A 231 -22.02 -21.68 18.86
CA GLU A 231 -21.56 -20.30 19.04
C GLU A 231 -22.71 -19.29 19.09
N LEU A 232 -22.45 -18.14 19.71
CA LEU A 232 -23.36 -17.00 19.76
C LEU A 232 -22.78 -15.84 18.95
N SER A 233 -23.63 -15.19 18.15
CA SER A 233 -23.24 -14.04 17.32
C SER A 233 -24.11 -12.82 17.63
N TRP A 234 -23.50 -11.64 17.65
CA TRP A 234 -24.21 -10.36 17.84
C TRP A 234 -24.68 -9.75 16.51
N GLY A 235 -23.91 -9.97 15.45
CA GLY A 235 -24.12 -9.40 14.13
C GLY A 235 -24.19 -10.47 13.04
N ALA A 236 -24.32 -10.03 11.80
CA ALA A 236 -24.38 -10.95 10.66
C ALA A 236 -23.08 -11.76 10.56
N ALA A 237 -23.24 -13.05 10.27
CA ALA A 237 -22.14 -13.97 10.02
C ALA A 237 -21.99 -14.18 8.51
N ALA A 238 -20.75 -14.36 8.05
CA ALA A 238 -20.46 -14.63 6.66
C ALA A 238 -19.63 -15.90 6.51
N PHE A 239 -19.87 -16.63 5.43
CA PHE A 239 -19.01 -17.73 5.04
C PHE A 239 -17.84 -17.25 4.20
N VAL A 240 -16.74 -17.99 4.26
CA VAL A 240 -15.64 -17.89 3.30
C VAL A 240 -15.04 -19.28 3.09
N VAL A 241 -14.56 -19.56 1.87
CA VAL A 241 -13.79 -20.78 1.60
C VAL A 241 -12.32 -20.40 1.59
N LEU A 242 -11.53 -21.00 2.48
CA LEU A 242 -10.08 -20.77 2.56
C LEU A 242 -9.37 -22.08 2.26
N GLY A 243 -8.67 -22.12 1.12
CA GLY A 243 -8.15 -23.38 0.58
C GLY A 243 -9.29 -24.33 0.23
N ASP A 244 -9.34 -25.49 0.89
CA ASP A 244 -10.37 -26.52 0.69
C ASP A 244 -11.42 -26.57 1.81
N LYS A 245 -11.38 -25.61 2.75
CA LYS A 245 -12.24 -25.62 3.93
C LYS A 245 -13.24 -24.49 3.92
N LEU A 246 -14.42 -24.80 4.44
CA LEU A 246 -15.48 -23.85 4.68
C LEU A 246 -15.32 -23.23 6.07
N HIS A 247 -15.39 -21.90 6.14
CA HIS A 247 -15.28 -21.13 7.37
C HIS A 247 -16.52 -20.27 7.60
N ILE A 248 -16.84 -19.97 8.86
CA ILE A 248 -17.78 -18.90 9.22
C ILE A 248 -17.03 -17.87 10.05
N LEU A 249 -17.07 -16.62 9.60
CA LEU A 249 -16.64 -15.47 10.38
C LEU A 249 -17.87 -14.77 10.97
N PHE A 250 -17.77 -14.38 12.23
CA PHE A 250 -18.88 -13.76 12.95
C PHE A 250 -18.41 -12.89 14.11
N THR A 251 -19.24 -11.94 14.49
CA THR A 251 -19.04 -11.13 15.69
C THR A 251 -19.49 -11.89 16.92
N ALA A 252 -18.56 -12.26 17.79
CA ALA A 252 -18.86 -12.98 19.02
C ALA A 252 -19.81 -12.21 19.94
N ASP A 253 -20.84 -12.89 20.42
CA ASP A 253 -21.70 -12.44 21.51
C ASP A 253 -21.39 -13.23 22.78
N ASN A 254 -20.39 -12.78 23.54
CA ASN A 254 -20.07 -13.36 24.83
C ASN A 254 -20.24 -12.31 25.92
N ASN A 255 -21.31 -12.45 26.71
CA ASN A 255 -21.55 -11.71 27.97
C ASN A 255 -20.36 -11.73 28.98
N LYS A 256 -19.27 -12.44 28.66
CA LYS A 256 -18.03 -12.54 29.44
C LYS A 256 -16.83 -11.74 28.87
N ASN A 257 -16.86 -11.31 27.60
CA ASN A 257 -15.82 -10.46 26.99
C ASN A 257 -16.46 -9.24 26.29
N PRO A 258 -16.50 -8.06 26.92
CA PRO A 258 -17.00 -6.85 26.28
C PRO A 258 -16.04 -6.46 25.15
N GLY A 259 -16.41 -6.71 23.90
CA GLY A 259 -15.52 -6.40 22.77
C GLY A 259 -16.07 -6.69 21.39
N ARG A 260 -17.04 -7.61 21.22
CA ARG A 260 -17.60 -7.96 19.90
C ARG A 260 -16.52 -8.36 18.89
N LEU A 261 -15.60 -9.21 19.34
CA LEU A 261 -14.48 -9.69 18.54
C LEU A 261 -14.98 -10.48 17.33
N ILE A 262 -14.36 -10.29 16.18
CA ILE A 262 -14.59 -11.12 15.01
C ILE A 262 -13.81 -12.41 15.20
N LEU A 263 -14.51 -13.53 15.11
CA LEU A 263 -13.92 -14.85 15.28
C LEU A 263 -14.20 -15.73 14.06
N ASP A 264 -13.32 -16.71 13.86
CA ASP A 264 -13.33 -17.66 12.75
C ASP A 264 -13.54 -19.10 13.27
N ILE A 265 -14.54 -19.80 12.73
CA ILE A 265 -14.75 -21.23 12.92
C ILE A 265 -14.64 -21.96 11.59
N VAL A 266 -14.05 -23.16 11.62
CA VAL A 266 -13.83 -24.01 10.45
C VAL A 266 -14.72 -25.25 10.50
N PHE A 267 -15.25 -25.64 9.34
CA PHE A 267 -16.10 -26.80 9.17
C PHE A 267 -15.28 -28.08 9.02
N ASP A 268 -15.69 -29.12 9.75
CA ASP A 268 -15.26 -30.50 9.52
C ASP A 268 -16.37 -31.24 8.78
N SER A 269 -16.14 -31.54 7.50
CA SER A 269 -17.14 -32.19 6.64
C SER A 269 -17.43 -33.64 7.05
N ALA A 270 -16.46 -34.34 7.63
CA ALA A 270 -16.60 -35.74 8.06
C ALA A 270 -17.39 -35.84 9.36
N ALA A 271 -17.11 -34.96 10.33
CA ALA A 271 -17.82 -34.90 11.60
C ALA A 271 -19.13 -34.09 11.52
N GLN A 272 -19.29 -33.25 10.49
CA GLN A 272 -20.40 -32.31 10.34
C GLN A 272 -20.49 -31.33 11.52
N THR A 273 -19.33 -30.87 11.99
CA THR A 273 -19.18 -29.99 13.17
C THR A 273 -18.33 -28.77 12.87
N TRP A 274 -18.41 -27.78 13.75
CA TRP A 274 -17.61 -26.56 13.70
C TRP A 274 -16.64 -26.50 14.86
N SER A 275 -15.45 -25.94 14.63
CA SER A 275 -14.44 -25.72 15.67
C SER A 275 -13.70 -24.40 15.44
N ARG A 276 -13.14 -23.82 16.50
CA ARG A 276 -12.37 -22.58 16.40
C ARG A 276 -11.14 -22.77 15.51
N SER A 277 -10.99 -21.91 14.52
CA SER A 277 -9.79 -21.85 13.70
C SER A 277 -8.57 -21.54 14.57
N SER A 278 -7.43 -22.17 14.26
CA SER A 278 -6.15 -21.85 14.91
C SER A 278 -5.56 -20.52 14.44
N ARG A 279 -6.12 -19.94 13.37
CA ARG A 279 -5.68 -18.71 12.72
C ARG A 279 -6.76 -17.64 12.83
N GLN A 280 -7.04 -17.19 14.05
CA GLN A 280 -8.04 -16.14 14.30
C GLN A 280 -7.63 -14.80 13.69
N LEU A 281 -8.62 -13.93 13.46
CA LEU A 281 -8.36 -12.55 13.07
C LEU A 281 -7.58 -11.81 14.17
N PRO A 282 -6.77 -10.79 13.82
CA PRO A 282 -5.93 -10.04 14.77
C PRO A 282 -6.71 -9.13 15.73
N GLY A 283 -7.54 -9.68 16.62
CA GLY A 283 -8.24 -8.90 17.66
C GLY A 283 -9.26 -7.89 17.12
N GLU A 284 -9.63 -8.01 15.85
CA GLU A 284 -10.60 -7.15 15.19
C GLU A 284 -11.99 -7.30 15.81
N SER A 285 -12.80 -6.26 15.72
CA SER A 285 -14.16 -6.26 16.27
C SER A 285 -15.12 -5.45 15.42
N SER A 286 -16.39 -5.83 15.46
CA SER A 286 -17.45 -5.13 14.73
C SER A 286 -18.79 -5.21 15.43
N ALA A 287 -19.59 -4.16 15.32
CA ALA A 287 -20.90 -4.07 15.98
C ALA A 287 -22.08 -4.58 15.15
N SER A 288 -21.95 -4.69 13.82
CA SER A 288 -23.03 -5.06 12.92
C SER A 288 -22.87 -6.45 12.29
N GLY A 289 -21.64 -6.97 12.26
CA GLY A 289 -21.32 -8.25 11.62
C GLY A 289 -20.19 -8.09 10.62
N VAL A 290 -20.07 -9.08 9.74
CA VAL A 290 -19.02 -9.16 8.72
C VAL A 290 -19.60 -9.64 7.39
N ALA A 291 -18.94 -9.30 6.29
CA ALA A 291 -19.14 -9.93 4.98
C ALA A 291 -17.79 -10.45 4.46
N CYS A 292 -17.81 -11.52 3.67
CA CYS A 292 -16.60 -12.14 3.15
C CYS A 292 -16.70 -12.43 1.65
N THR A 293 -15.55 -12.55 1.01
CA THR A 293 -15.42 -13.05 -0.36
C THR A 293 -14.15 -13.88 -0.49
N ILE A 294 -14.07 -14.68 -1.55
CA ILE A 294 -12.89 -15.50 -1.87
C ILE A 294 -11.95 -14.65 -2.73
N THR A 295 -10.65 -14.76 -2.49
CA THR A 295 -9.61 -14.16 -3.35
C THR A 295 -8.75 -15.28 -3.92
N PRO A 296 -8.00 -15.06 -5.02
CA PRO A 296 -7.12 -16.08 -5.58
C PRO A 296 -6.16 -16.72 -4.54
N GLN A 297 -5.62 -15.93 -3.60
CA GLN A 297 -4.71 -16.43 -2.54
C GLN A 297 -5.40 -16.84 -1.23
N GLY A 298 -6.73 -16.75 -1.12
CA GLY A 298 -7.44 -17.04 0.13
C GLY A 298 -8.81 -16.40 0.21
N GLY A 299 -8.91 -15.24 0.87
CA GLY A 299 -10.18 -14.56 1.08
C GLY A 299 -10.03 -13.16 1.62
N ALA A 300 -11.13 -12.42 1.62
CA ALA A 300 -11.22 -11.10 2.24
C ALA A 300 -12.43 -11.06 3.17
N VAL A 301 -12.30 -10.31 4.26
CA VAL A 301 -13.39 -10.03 5.20
C VAL A 301 -13.50 -8.53 5.38
N ALA A 302 -14.72 -8.01 5.23
CA ALA A 302 -15.01 -6.60 5.43
C ALA A 302 -15.99 -6.40 6.59
N PHE A 303 -15.79 -5.33 7.34
CA PHE A 303 -16.57 -5.00 8.52
C PHE A 303 -16.47 -3.51 8.86
N PRO A 304 -17.50 -2.92 9.49
CA PRO A 304 -17.36 -1.58 10.05
C PRO A 304 -16.49 -1.64 11.31
N ALA A 305 -15.57 -0.68 11.44
CA ALA A 305 -14.74 -0.56 12.64
C ALA A 305 -15.60 -0.43 13.91
N ASN A 306 -15.13 -1.02 15.01
CA ASN A 306 -15.87 -1.04 16.27
C ASN A 306 -16.00 0.35 16.90
N VAL A 307 -17.13 1.00 16.64
CA VAL A 307 -17.63 2.12 17.44
C VAL A 307 -18.94 1.70 18.07
N THR A 308 -19.11 1.98 19.36
CA THR A 308 -20.37 1.84 20.10
C THR A 308 -21.55 2.63 19.50
N LYS A 309 -21.31 3.34 18.38
CA LYS A 309 -22.29 4.04 17.54
C LYS A 309 -22.18 3.52 16.10
N ASN A 310 -22.99 2.54 15.74
CA ASN A 310 -22.95 1.79 14.46
C ASN A 310 -23.08 2.63 13.16
N PHE A 311 -23.33 3.94 13.22
CA PHE A 311 -23.75 4.71 12.04
C PHE A 311 -22.68 5.58 11.39
N GLU A 312 -21.44 5.58 11.89
CA GLU A 312 -20.37 6.46 11.40
C GLU A 312 -18.97 5.82 11.48
N ALA A 313 -18.89 4.50 11.38
CA ALA A 313 -17.63 3.78 11.41
C ALA A 313 -16.92 3.81 10.05
N PRO A 314 -15.57 3.82 10.00
CA PRO A 314 -14.88 3.52 8.75
C PRO A 314 -15.13 2.07 8.32
N PRO A 315 -15.33 1.81 7.01
CA PRO A 315 -15.31 0.47 6.47
C PRO A 315 -13.87 -0.06 6.51
N LEU A 316 -13.71 -1.28 6.99
CA LEU A 316 -12.43 -1.98 7.08
C LEU A 316 -12.45 -3.27 6.27
N VAL A 317 -11.30 -3.67 5.72
CA VAL A 317 -11.09 -4.93 4.99
C VAL A 317 -9.81 -5.61 5.48
N CYS A 318 -9.88 -6.88 5.87
CA CYS A 318 -8.71 -7.73 6.11
C CYS A 318 -8.58 -8.76 4.98
N LEU A 319 -7.35 -9.06 4.56
CA LEU A 319 -7.06 -10.13 3.59
C LEU A 319 -6.46 -11.36 4.28
N TYR A 320 -6.91 -12.55 3.88
CA TYR A 320 -6.31 -13.82 4.24
C TYR A 320 -5.24 -14.18 3.20
N ARG A 321 -3.98 -14.21 3.63
CA ARG A 321 -2.83 -14.54 2.77
C ARG A 321 -1.84 -15.40 3.54
N ASN A 322 -1.16 -16.31 2.85
CA ASN A 322 -0.15 -17.19 3.44
C ASN A 322 -0.65 -17.95 4.70
N GLY A 323 -1.92 -18.34 4.69
CA GLY A 323 -2.53 -19.09 5.78
C GLY A 323 -2.87 -18.28 7.03
N VAL A 324 -2.85 -16.94 6.97
CA VAL A 324 -3.16 -16.04 8.09
C VAL A 324 -3.98 -14.83 7.66
N TRP A 325 -4.82 -14.31 8.58
CA TRP A 325 -5.47 -13.01 8.43
C TRP A 325 -4.48 -11.88 8.69
N ASN A 326 -4.42 -10.91 7.78
CA ASN A 326 -3.54 -9.75 7.86
C ASN A 326 -4.26 -8.55 8.53
N ALA A 327 -3.49 -7.50 8.82
CA ALA A 327 -4.03 -6.25 9.36
C ALA A 327 -5.10 -5.65 8.44
N ASN A 328 -6.05 -4.94 9.04
CA ASN A 328 -7.11 -4.26 8.29
C ASN A 328 -6.58 -3.08 7.48
N GLU A 329 -7.25 -2.84 6.36
CA GLU A 329 -7.15 -1.64 5.53
C GLU A 329 -8.46 -0.86 5.69
N GLY A 330 -8.37 0.44 5.92
CA GLY A 330 -9.55 1.30 6.12
C GLY A 330 -9.64 2.41 5.09
N PHE A 331 -10.86 2.78 4.71
CA PHE A 331 -11.11 3.91 3.82
C PHE A 331 -11.39 5.18 4.64
N ASN A 332 -11.03 6.35 4.12
CA ASN A 332 -11.41 7.64 4.72
C ASN A 332 -12.88 7.98 4.42
N GLN A 333 -13.78 7.07 4.76
CA GLN A 333 -15.22 7.12 4.53
C GLN A 333 -15.96 6.63 5.77
N LYS A 334 -17.28 6.77 5.77
CA LYS A 334 -18.15 6.26 6.84
C LYS A 334 -19.21 5.34 6.26
N THR A 335 -19.47 4.25 6.97
CA THR A 335 -20.57 3.34 6.66
C THR A 335 -21.59 3.26 7.79
N ARG A 336 -22.84 3.01 7.41
CA ARG A 336 -23.96 2.78 8.33
C ARG A 336 -24.14 1.31 8.71
N ASP A 337 -23.56 0.41 7.93
CA ASP A 337 -23.84 -1.03 7.98
C ASP A 337 -22.66 -1.84 7.42
N ILE A 338 -22.81 -3.14 7.21
CA ILE A 338 -21.72 -4.04 6.82
C ILE A 338 -21.23 -3.73 5.39
N PRO A 339 -19.93 -3.41 5.18
CA PRO A 339 -19.38 -3.31 3.84
C PRO A 339 -19.25 -4.68 3.18
N ILE A 340 -19.40 -4.75 1.86
CA ILE A 340 -19.51 -5.99 1.08
C ILE A 340 -18.32 -6.10 0.13
N PRO A 341 -17.37 -7.01 0.38
CA PRO A 341 -16.27 -7.26 -0.53
C PRO A 341 -16.72 -8.25 -1.63
N VAL A 342 -16.26 -8.04 -2.87
CA VAL A 342 -16.49 -8.96 -3.99
C VAL A 342 -15.33 -8.85 -4.99
N VAL A 343 -14.94 -9.97 -5.58
CA VAL A 343 -13.82 -10.02 -6.54
C VAL A 343 -14.36 -10.32 -7.94
N LEU A 344 -13.96 -9.53 -8.92
CA LEU A 344 -14.16 -9.76 -10.36
C LEU A 344 -12.86 -9.39 -11.09
N ASP A 345 -12.35 -10.27 -11.94
CA ASP A 345 -11.17 -10.05 -12.80
C ASP A 345 -9.96 -9.42 -12.07
N ASP A 346 -9.53 -10.06 -10.97
CA ASP A 346 -8.44 -9.58 -10.10
C ASP A 346 -8.66 -8.20 -9.47
N ILE A 347 -9.89 -7.67 -9.51
CA ILE A 347 -10.27 -6.44 -8.82
C ILE A 347 -11.12 -6.80 -7.60
N LEU A 348 -10.65 -6.39 -6.42
CA LEU A 348 -11.44 -6.39 -5.20
C LEU A 348 -12.26 -5.10 -5.15
N TYR A 349 -13.57 -5.25 -5.25
CA TYR A 349 -14.53 -4.20 -4.97
C TYR A 349 -14.95 -4.28 -3.51
N CYS A 350 -15.20 -3.12 -2.89
CA CYS A 350 -15.84 -3.04 -1.59
C CYS A 350 -17.00 -2.05 -1.65
N PHE A 351 -18.23 -2.56 -1.55
CA PHE A 351 -19.45 -1.76 -1.51
C PHE A 351 -19.79 -1.39 -0.06
N TRP A 352 -20.39 -0.22 0.17
CA TRP A 352 -20.90 0.13 1.50
C TRP A 352 -22.10 1.07 1.43
N LEU A 353 -22.91 1.05 2.49
CA LEU A 353 -23.99 2.00 2.69
C LEU A 353 -23.46 3.29 3.34
N GLY A 354 -23.45 4.39 2.58
CA GLY A 354 -23.03 5.71 3.07
C GLY A 354 -24.00 6.28 4.11
N THR A 355 -23.55 7.30 4.85
CA THR A 355 -24.37 7.99 5.86
C THR A 355 -25.61 8.68 5.27
N ASP A 356 -25.60 8.93 3.96
CA ASP A 356 -26.70 9.48 3.16
C ASP A 356 -27.66 8.40 2.62
N SER A 357 -27.47 7.13 3.00
CA SER A 357 -28.23 5.97 2.50
C SER A 357 -27.98 5.61 1.03
N ARG A 358 -26.95 6.17 0.40
CA ARG A 358 -26.54 5.75 -0.94
C ARG A 358 -25.54 4.60 -0.85
N ILE A 359 -25.62 3.69 -1.81
CA ILE A 359 -24.60 2.66 -1.98
C ILE A 359 -23.42 3.31 -2.69
N ASN A 360 -22.22 3.09 -2.14
CA ASN A 360 -20.97 3.52 -2.73
C ASN A 360 -20.10 2.28 -2.94
N TYR A 361 -19.12 2.37 -3.82
CA TYR A 361 -18.05 1.39 -3.89
C TYR A 361 -16.71 2.04 -4.15
N VAL A 362 -15.66 1.32 -3.77
CA VAL A 362 -14.27 1.57 -4.14
C VAL A 362 -13.72 0.27 -4.70
N LYS A 363 -12.68 0.38 -5.51
CA LYS A 363 -12.02 -0.79 -6.07
C LYS A 363 -10.52 -0.74 -5.84
N ARG A 364 -9.92 -1.92 -5.86
CA ARG A 364 -8.49 -2.13 -5.69
C ARG A 364 -8.07 -3.33 -6.52
N ARG A 365 -6.94 -3.22 -7.22
CA ARG A 365 -6.33 -4.39 -7.83
C ARG A 365 -5.85 -5.36 -6.75
N LEU A 366 -6.27 -6.61 -6.84
CA LEU A 366 -5.68 -7.71 -6.11
C LEU A 366 -4.38 -8.08 -6.83
N ASP A 367 -3.28 -7.59 -6.30
CA ASP A 367 -2.01 -8.30 -6.43
C ASP A 367 -1.71 -8.93 -5.07
N ASP A 368 -1.93 -10.23 -5.01
CA ASP A 368 -1.73 -11.07 -3.85
C ASP A 368 -0.47 -11.92 -3.95
N ARG A 369 0.42 -11.65 -4.93
CA ARG A 369 1.78 -12.21 -4.97
C ARG A 369 2.62 -11.73 -3.79
N PHE A 370 2.32 -10.54 -3.26
CA PHE A 370 3.02 -9.96 -2.12
C PHE A 370 2.19 -8.95 -1.33
N LEU A 371 2.68 -8.63 -0.14
CA LEU A 371 2.23 -7.49 0.65
C LEU A 371 3.19 -6.31 0.45
N VAL A 372 2.73 -5.16 -0.08
CA VAL A 372 3.62 -3.99 -0.32
C VAL A 372 4.46 -3.60 0.91
N SER A 373 3.88 -3.64 2.10
CA SER A 373 4.59 -3.31 3.35
C SER A 373 5.55 -4.40 3.86
N SER A 374 5.50 -5.61 3.30
CA SER A 374 6.36 -6.75 3.66
C SER A 374 6.68 -7.65 2.46
N TRP A 375 6.96 -7.05 1.31
CA TRP A 375 6.99 -7.78 0.04
C TRP A 375 8.17 -8.73 -0.07
N MET A 376 9.28 -8.43 0.61
CA MET A 376 10.42 -9.33 0.61
C MET A 376 10.13 -10.63 1.36
N SER A 377 9.07 -10.70 2.20
CA SER A 377 8.65 -11.91 2.91
C SER A 377 8.27 -13.07 1.97
N ASP A 378 7.78 -12.74 0.78
CA ASP A 378 7.33 -13.71 -0.22
C ASP A 378 8.45 -14.12 -1.21
N ILE A 379 9.67 -13.60 -1.02
CA ILE A 379 10.85 -13.93 -1.82
C ILE A 379 11.71 -14.96 -1.10
N SER A 380 12.32 -15.90 -1.80
CA SER A 380 13.24 -16.87 -1.19
C SER A 380 14.41 -16.18 -0.47
N SER A 381 14.76 -16.67 0.73
CA SER A 381 15.96 -16.21 1.44
C SER A 381 17.25 -16.46 0.66
N SER A 382 17.29 -17.42 -0.27
CA SER A 382 18.46 -17.67 -1.12
C SER A 382 18.59 -16.69 -2.30
N THR A 383 17.60 -15.82 -2.53
CA THR A 383 17.64 -14.83 -3.60
C THR A 383 18.73 -13.80 -3.33
N LYS A 384 19.55 -13.56 -4.34
CA LYS A 384 20.61 -12.56 -4.32
C LYS A 384 20.03 -11.15 -4.29
N LEU A 385 20.54 -10.26 -3.43
CA LEU A 385 20.05 -8.88 -3.34
C LEU A 385 20.24 -8.13 -4.66
N GLU A 386 21.35 -8.38 -5.36
CA GLU A 386 21.65 -7.75 -6.64
C GLU A 386 20.64 -8.08 -7.75
N ASN A 387 19.87 -9.17 -7.59
CA ASN A 387 18.86 -9.61 -8.55
C ASN A 387 17.47 -9.02 -8.28
N LEU A 388 17.28 -8.24 -7.22
CA LEU A 388 15.98 -7.67 -6.87
C LEU A 388 15.74 -6.33 -7.59
N CYS A 389 14.49 -6.08 -7.93
CA CYS A 389 13.96 -4.74 -8.20
C CYS A 389 13.59 -4.08 -6.88
N ILE A 390 14.34 -3.07 -6.46
CA ILE A 390 14.17 -2.40 -5.17
C ILE A 390 13.73 -0.95 -5.39
N PRO A 391 12.50 -0.57 -4.97
CA PRO A 391 12.11 0.83 -4.93
C PRO A 391 12.93 1.58 -3.88
N GLY A 392 13.43 2.75 -4.27
CA GLY A 392 14.23 3.63 -3.43
C GLY A 392 13.76 5.06 -3.46
N THR A 393 14.16 5.83 -2.46
CA THR A 393 13.94 7.28 -2.41
C THR A 393 15.28 8.01 -2.38
N HIS A 394 15.36 9.04 -3.21
CA HIS A 394 16.49 9.96 -3.23
C HIS A 394 16.29 11.07 -2.19
N ASP A 395 17.35 11.36 -1.42
CA ASP A 395 17.33 12.30 -0.29
C ASP A 395 16.14 12.09 0.64
N SER A 396 16.01 10.85 1.14
CA SER A 396 14.77 10.32 1.67
C SER A 396 14.18 11.12 2.84
N GLY A 397 15.02 11.87 3.55
CA GLY A 397 14.65 12.60 4.76
C GLY A 397 14.11 14.01 4.55
N THR A 398 13.93 14.47 3.31
CA THR A 398 13.58 15.87 2.97
C THR A 398 12.09 16.25 3.09
N SER A 399 11.21 15.32 3.47
CA SER A 399 9.77 15.61 3.62
C SER A 399 9.49 16.80 4.53
N GLY A 400 8.71 17.76 4.05
CA GLY A 400 8.39 19.01 4.73
C GLY A 400 9.45 20.11 4.58
N ALA A 401 10.49 19.90 3.77
CA ALA A 401 11.44 20.93 3.39
C ALA A 401 10.80 21.93 2.39
N PRO A 402 11.43 23.08 2.15
CA PRO A 402 10.97 23.99 1.10
C PRO A 402 11.00 23.34 -0.30
N ILE A 403 10.10 23.75 -1.19
CA ILE A 403 9.82 23.10 -2.48
C ILE A 403 11.03 22.86 -3.42
N LEU A 404 12.05 23.72 -3.39
CA LEU A 404 13.27 23.54 -4.21
C LEU A 404 14.29 22.57 -3.57
N ILE A 405 14.04 22.15 -2.34
CA ILE A 405 14.89 21.27 -1.52
C ILE A 405 14.18 19.92 -1.30
N GLU A 406 12.84 19.94 -1.21
CA GLU A 406 12.01 18.76 -0.99
C GLU A 406 12.10 17.80 -2.19
N THR A 407 12.32 16.52 -1.90
CA THR A 407 12.35 15.42 -2.89
C THR A 407 11.34 14.33 -2.56
N GLN A 408 10.78 14.35 -1.36
CA GLN A 408 9.82 13.37 -0.86
C GLN A 408 8.70 14.11 -0.15
N THR A 409 7.42 13.78 -0.37
CA THR A 409 6.36 14.26 0.52
C THR A 409 6.12 13.32 1.70
N LEU A 410 6.46 12.04 1.54
CA LEU A 410 6.25 10.98 2.52
C LEU A 410 7.30 11.00 3.63
N THR A 411 6.88 10.71 4.86
CA THR A 411 7.79 10.43 5.97
C THR A 411 8.52 9.09 5.75
N ILE A 412 9.61 8.82 6.47
CA ILE A 412 10.33 7.54 6.37
C ILE A 412 9.41 6.36 6.70
N ALA A 413 8.61 6.48 7.75
CA ALA A 413 7.63 5.47 8.11
C ALA A 413 6.63 5.20 6.98
N ASP A 414 6.18 6.23 6.26
CA ASP A 414 5.25 6.08 5.13
C ASP A 414 5.94 5.51 3.89
N GLN A 415 7.18 5.90 3.59
CA GLN A 415 7.98 5.31 2.53
C GLN A 415 8.16 3.79 2.76
N LEU A 416 8.48 3.38 3.99
CA LEU A 416 8.59 1.96 4.37
C LEU A 416 7.27 1.21 4.16
N ARG A 417 6.13 1.78 4.60
CA ARG A 417 4.79 1.21 4.37
C ARG A 417 4.44 1.09 2.90
N ALA A 418 4.87 2.06 2.09
CA ALA A 418 4.68 2.08 0.65
C ALA A 418 5.55 1.06 -0.10
N GLY A 419 6.52 0.42 0.58
CA GLY A 419 7.35 -0.65 0.00
C GLY A 419 8.77 -0.24 -0.37
N VAL A 420 9.17 1.01 -0.09
CA VAL A 420 10.55 1.50 -0.26
C VAL A 420 11.50 0.73 0.65
N ARG A 421 12.63 0.25 0.10
CA ARG A 421 13.68 -0.47 0.83
C ARG A 421 15.08 0.07 0.59
N PHE A 422 15.23 1.10 -0.23
CA PHE A 422 16.48 1.83 -0.40
C PHE A 422 16.30 3.30 0.00
N PHE A 423 17.16 3.78 0.90
CA PHE A 423 17.11 5.16 1.40
C PHE A 423 18.44 5.85 1.19
N ASP A 424 18.43 6.99 0.48
CA ASP A 424 19.57 7.89 0.38
C ASP A 424 19.55 8.91 1.52
N ILE A 425 20.35 8.63 2.56
CA ILE A 425 20.39 9.41 3.79
C ILE A 425 21.61 10.33 3.79
N ARG A 426 21.34 11.62 4.00
CA ARG A 426 22.34 12.68 3.91
C ARG A 426 22.41 13.44 5.21
N VAL A 427 23.59 13.50 5.81
CA VAL A 427 23.75 13.87 7.22
C VAL A 427 24.87 14.88 7.43
N GLY A 428 24.71 15.71 8.45
CA GLY A 428 25.78 16.56 8.96
C GLY A 428 25.57 16.93 10.42
N MET A 429 26.48 17.72 10.97
CA MET A 429 26.44 18.17 12.37
C MET A 429 25.73 19.51 12.47
N TYR A 430 24.74 19.59 13.36
CA TYR A 430 24.06 20.84 13.68
C TYR A 430 23.67 20.85 15.15
N CYS A 431 23.96 21.94 15.86
CA CYS A 431 23.68 22.10 17.29
C CYS A 431 24.15 20.92 18.18
N GLY A 432 25.24 20.24 17.78
CA GLY A 432 25.79 19.09 18.51
C GLY A 432 25.14 17.75 18.21
N GLU A 433 24.18 17.68 17.27
CA GLU A 433 23.52 16.45 16.84
C GLU A 433 23.79 16.13 15.37
N VAL A 434 23.66 14.85 15.01
CA VAL A 434 23.67 14.41 13.61
C VAL A 434 22.25 14.56 13.04
N VAL A 435 22.11 15.46 12.07
CA VAL A 435 20.83 15.82 11.48
C VAL A 435 20.80 15.55 9.98
N ILE A 436 19.59 15.51 9.41
CA ILE A 436 19.39 15.40 7.97
C ILE A 436 19.67 16.74 7.30
N MET A 437 20.44 16.68 6.21
CA MET A 437 20.89 17.85 5.47
C MET A 437 20.75 17.66 3.96
N HIS A 438 20.47 18.76 3.28
CA HIS A 438 20.49 18.86 1.84
C HIS A 438 21.49 19.96 1.45
N GLY A 439 22.66 19.58 0.93
CA GLY A 439 23.76 20.52 0.77
C GLY A 439 24.13 21.14 2.13
N SER A 440 24.12 22.47 2.22
CA SER A 440 24.33 23.17 3.50
C SER A 440 23.02 23.51 4.25
N TYR A 441 21.86 23.16 3.70
CA TYR A 441 20.58 23.44 4.34
C TYR A 441 20.23 22.33 5.35
N VAL A 442 19.89 22.73 6.57
CA VAL A 442 19.45 21.81 7.62
C VAL A 442 17.95 21.58 7.48
N ILE A 443 17.53 20.34 7.27
CA ILE A 443 16.10 19.99 7.20
C ILE A 443 15.48 20.22 8.58
N ASP A 444 14.34 20.93 8.64
CA ASP A 444 13.70 21.37 9.89
C ASP A 444 14.61 22.25 10.78
N TRP A 445 15.48 23.10 10.21
CA TRP A 445 16.42 23.95 10.98
C TRP A 445 15.76 24.80 12.08
N THR A 446 14.53 25.25 11.87
CA THR A 446 13.73 26.01 12.87
C THR A 446 13.34 25.18 14.11
N LYS A 447 13.47 23.85 14.03
CA LYS A 447 13.17 22.88 15.09
C LYS A 447 14.42 22.15 15.58
N LEU A 448 15.58 22.79 15.52
CA LEU A 448 16.90 22.23 15.86
C LEU A 448 17.39 21.13 14.89
N GLY A 449 16.80 21.05 13.70
CA GLY A 449 17.16 20.06 12.68
C GLY A 449 16.47 18.71 12.89
N ARG A 450 16.28 17.99 11.79
CA ARG A 450 15.69 16.64 11.81
C ARG A 450 16.75 15.62 12.22
N PRO A 451 16.67 14.97 13.39
CA PRO A 451 17.73 14.11 13.87
C PRO A 451 17.77 12.76 13.13
N LEU A 452 18.97 12.25 12.87
CA LEU A 452 19.17 10.91 12.28
C LEU A 452 18.56 9.80 13.16
N THR A 453 18.55 9.99 14.48
CA THR A 453 17.97 9.02 15.42
C THR A 453 16.47 8.82 15.21
N GLY A 454 15.73 9.85 14.75
CA GLY A 454 14.33 9.74 14.39
C GLY A 454 14.13 8.86 13.15
N ILE A 455 14.92 9.11 12.09
CA ILE A 455 14.94 8.32 10.85
C ILE A 455 15.24 6.84 11.14
N LEU A 456 16.28 6.59 11.95
CA LEU A 456 16.65 5.23 12.35
C LEU A 456 15.59 4.59 13.24
N GLY A 457 14.93 5.35 14.11
CA GLY A 457 13.83 4.87 14.95
C GLY A 457 12.68 4.30 14.12
N ASP A 458 12.27 4.99 13.05
CA ASP A 458 11.25 4.52 12.12
C ASP A 458 11.66 3.20 11.44
N ILE A 459 12.91 3.12 10.96
CA ILE A 459 13.46 1.92 10.30
C ILE A 459 13.57 0.75 11.27
N TYR A 460 14.05 0.96 12.50
CA TYR A 460 14.16 -0.09 13.52
C TYR A 460 12.80 -0.62 13.93
N ASN A 461 11.82 0.26 14.12
CA ASN A 461 10.46 -0.13 14.44
C ASN A 461 9.85 -0.97 13.32
N PHE A 462 10.07 -0.56 12.06
CA PHE A 462 9.65 -1.33 10.90
C PHE A 462 10.29 -2.72 10.87
N LEU A 463 11.63 -2.83 10.88
CA LEU A 463 12.33 -4.11 10.84
C LEU A 463 11.97 -5.03 12.02
N LYS A 464 11.60 -4.46 13.17
CA LYS A 464 11.11 -5.23 14.32
C LYS A 464 9.75 -5.88 14.05
N VAL A 465 8.83 -5.19 13.38
CA VAL A 465 7.48 -5.71 13.10
C VAL A 465 7.41 -6.48 11.78
N THR A 466 8.36 -6.28 10.88
CA THR A 466 8.52 -6.99 9.60
C THR A 466 9.94 -7.59 9.49
N PRO A 467 10.32 -8.56 10.33
CA PRO A 467 11.69 -9.09 10.40
C PRO A 467 12.12 -9.83 9.12
N THR A 468 11.20 -10.06 8.19
CA THR A 468 11.50 -10.59 6.86
C THR A 468 12.12 -9.55 5.95
N GLU A 469 11.93 -8.27 6.19
CA GLU A 469 12.40 -7.20 5.31
C GLU A 469 13.87 -6.84 5.58
N THR A 470 14.51 -6.17 4.63
CA THR A 470 15.82 -5.53 4.82
C THR A 470 15.78 -4.12 4.25
N VAL A 471 16.61 -3.23 4.78
CA VAL A 471 16.77 -1.88 4.23
C VAL A 471 18.20 -1.71 3.72
N ILE A 472 18.38 -1.12 2.55
CA ILE A 472 19.66 -0.61 2.07
C ILE A 472 19.69 0.89 2.34
N MET A 473 20.74 1.37 3.00
CA MET A 473 20.90 2.77 3.34
C MET A 473 22.21 3.28 2.78
N THR A 474 22.15 4.16 1.79
CA THR A 474 23.32 4.98 1.48
C THR A 474 23.44 6.10 2.49
N MET A 475 24.67 6.39 2.91
CA MET A 475 24.94 7.47 3.84
C MET A 475 26.02 8.39 3.32
N MET A 476 25.71 9.68 3.21
CA MET A 476 26.59 10.70 2.69
C MET A 476 26.70 11.86 3.68
N GLU A 477 27.91 12.38 3.86
CA GLU A 477 28.15 13.61 4.61
C GLU A 477 27.69 14.82 3.78
N GLN A 478 27.13 15.81 4.47
CA GLN A 478 26.66 17.08 3.91
C GLN A 478 26.91 18.21 4.90
N GLY A 479 27.21 19.40 4.36
CA GLY A 479 27.46 20.62 5.12
C GLY A 479 28.79 20.58 5.86
N LEU A 480 29.81 21.28 5.36
CA LEU A 480 31.22 21.28 5.81
C LEU A 480 31.50 20.81 7.26
N ASN A 481 31.53 19.50 7.51
CA ASN A 481 31.71 18.95 8.86
C ASN A 481 33.16 18.56 9.14
N ASP A 482 33.53 18.56 10.43
CA ASP A 482 34.64 17.73 10.90
C ASP A 482 34.22 16.26 10.81
N ILE A 483 34.79 15.55 9.84
CA ILE A 483 34.47 14.15 9.58
C ILE A 483 34.73 13.25 10.81
N ASN A 484 35.69 13.59 11.67
CA ASN A 484 35.97 12.82 12.88
C ASN A 484 34.84 12.99 13.91
N ALA A 485 34.35 14.23 14.08
CA ALA A 485 33.24 14.50 14.98
C ALA A 485 31.95 13.78 14.52
N LEU A 486 31.68 13.81 13.22
CA LEU A 486 30.57 13.08 12.62
C LEU A 486 30.74 11.56 12.80
N TYR A 487 31.93 11.02 12.56
CA TYR A 487 32.24 9.61 12.80
C TYR A 487 31.98 9.17 14.25
N PHE A 488 32.45 9.93 15.24
CA PHE A 488 32.23 9.57 16.65
C PHE A 488 30.75 9.60 17.01
N SER A 489 30.02 10.61 16.54
CA SER A 489 28.58 10.75 16.79
C SER A 489 27.78 9.63 16.14
N LEU A 490 28.07 9.31 14.87
CA LEU A 490 27.49 8.18 14.15
C LEU A 490 27.81 6.85 14.85
N SER A 491 29.06 6.67 15.28
CA SER A 491 29.48 5.46 16.00
C SER A 491 28.63 5.23 17.25
N ASP A 492 28.34 6.27 18.03
CA ASP A 492 27.52 6.13 19.24
C ASP A 492 26.05 5.85 18.91
N ILE A 493 25.50 6.47 17.85
CA ILE A 493 24.15 6.17 17.34
C ILE A 493 24.04 4.70 16.90
N PHE A 494 25.02 4.18 16.16
CA PHE A 494 24.99 2.80 15.65
C PHE A 494 25.19 1.76 16.76
N LYS A 495 26.09 2.02 17.72
CA LYS A 495 26.33 1.14 18.88
C LYS A 495 25.09 0.93 19.76
N ALA A 496 24.12 1.84 19.71
CA ALA A 496 22.88 1.69 20.49
C ALA A 496 22.01 0.53 20.00
N ASN A 497 22.11 0.13 18.72
CA ASN A 497 21.26 -0.88 18.10
C ASN A 497 22.01 -1.78 17.09
N PRO A 498 23.13 -2.43 17.49
CA PRO A 498 24.00 -3.15 16.57
C PRO A 498 23.31 -4.35 15.89
N GLN A 499 22.26 -4.90 16.49
CA GLN A 499 21.50 -6.03 15.96
C GLN A 499 20.78 -5.74 14.65
N TYR A 500 20.44 -4.46 14.39
CA TYR A 500 19.77 -4.05 13.15
C TYR A 500 20.75 -3.70 12.04
N TRP A 501 22.05 -3.93 12.20
CA TRP A 501 23.06 -3.56 11.21
C TRP A 501 23.73 -4.82 10.64
N TYR A 502 23.67 -4.99 9.33
CA TYR A 502 24.33 -6.12 8.67
C TYR A 502 25.85 -6.02 8.87
N GLY A 503 26.43 -7.10 9.42
CA GLY A 503 27.88 -7.22 9.57
C GLY A 503 28.52 -6.15 10.47
N TYR A 504 27.76 -5.55 11.41
CA TYR A 504 28.23 -4.47 12.29
C TYR A 504 29.65 -4.71 12.81
N GLN A 505 30.59 -3.83 12.44
CA GLN A 505 32.02 -3.86 12.79
C GLN A 505 32.79 -5.15 12.45
N ASN A 506 32.20 -6.02 11.64
CA ASN A 506 32.74 -7.34 11.32
C ASN A 506 32.76 -7.65 9.81
N SER A 507 32.12 -6.84 8.98
CA SER A 507 32.06 -7.04 7.52
C SER A 507 32.00 -5.73 6.75
N THR A 508 32.76 -5.67 5.66
CA THR A 508 32.70 -4.63 4.63
C THR A 508 32.07 -5.13 3.33
N SER A 509 31.53 -6.35 3.33
CA SER A 509 30.92 -6.97 2.16
C SER A 509 29.45 -6.60 2.03
N PHE A 510 28.95 -6.59 0.80
CA PHE A 510 27.52 -6.60 0.54
C PHE A 510 26.94 -7.99 0.85
N PRO A 511 25.72 -8.13 1.40
CA PRO A 511 25.12 -9.43 1.68
C PRO A 511 25.00 -10.29 0.42
N GLY A 512 25.32 -11.58 0.53
CA GLY A 512 25.25 -12.49 -0.63
C GLY A 512 23.84 -12.93 -1.00
N ASN A 513 22.87 -12.82 -0.09
CA ASN A 513 21.47 -13.18 -0.30
C ASN A 513 20.54 -12.45 0.68
N LEU A 514 19.24 -12.49 0.38
CA LEU A 514 18.19 -11.82 1.13
C LEU A 514 18.13 -12.31 2.57
N GLY A 515 18.27 -13.61 2.79
CA GLY A 515 18.28 -14.25 4.11
C GLY A 515 19.28 -13.63 5.09
N ASP A 516 20.50 -13.36 4.63
CA ASP A 516 21.55 -12.74 5.44
C ASP A 516 21.19 -11.29 5.84
N ALA A 517 20.50 -10.58 4.95
CA ALA A 517 20.11 -9.19 5.11
C ALA A 517 18.84 -8.99 5.96
N ARG A 518 17.92 -9.97 6.00
CA ARG A 518 16.64 -9.84 6.71
C ARG A 518 16.79 -9.36 8.16
N GLY A 519 15.89 -8.47 8.55
CA GLY A 519 15.83 -7.80 9.84
C GLY A 519 16.95 -6.78 10.07
N LYS A 520 17.72 -6.40 9.04
CA LYS A 520 18.89 -5.52 9.17
C LYS A 520 18.91 -4.40 8.12
N ILE A 521 19.76 -3.44 8.39
CA ILE A 521 20.15 -2.35 7.51
C ILE A 521 21.51 -2.69 6.92
N VAL A 522 21.59 -2.66 5.59
CA VAL A 522 22.83 -2.75 4.81
C VAL A 522 23.35 -1.33 4.60
N LEU A 523 24.40 -0.98 5.35
CA LEU A 523 25.00 0.35 5.26
C LEU A 523 25.94 0.46 4.06
N VAL A 524 25.75 1.51 3.26
CA VAL A 524 26.54 1.82 2.05
C VAL A 524 27.10 3.25 2.17
N PRO A 525 28.27 3.44 2.78
CA PRO A 525 28.87 4.78 2.90
C PRO A 525 29.26 5.37 1.54
N ARG A 526 28.90 6.64 1.32
CA ARG A 526 29.26 7.47 0.15
C ARG A 526 30.34 8.50 0.45
N THR A 527 30.68 8.72 1.72
CA THR A 527 31.81 9.59 2.13
C THR A 527 32.84 8.78 2.91
N THR A 528 34.11 8.94 2.54
CA THR A 528 35.24 8.29 3.22
C THR A 528 35.36 8.80 4.66
N GLY A 529 35.54 7.88 5.61
CA GLY A 529 35.73 8.22 7.03
C GLY A 529 34.45 8.28 7.87
N LEU A 530 33.26 8.10 7.28
CA LEU A 530 32.00 8.02 8.04
C LEU A 530 31.92 6.79 8.97
N VAL A 531 32.55 5.70 8.57
CA VAL A 531 32.67 4.44 9.32
C VAL A 531 34.00 3.76 8.99
N TYR A 532 34.51 2.90 9.87
CA TYR A 532 35.74 2.12 9.65
C TYR A 532 35.48 0.62 9.81
N ASN A 533 36.08 -0.18 8.93
CA ASN A 533 36.03 -1.65 8.93
C ASN A 533 34.60 -2.24 8.93
N TRP A 534 33.62 -1.47 8.44
CA TRP A 534 32.23 -1.88 8.38
C TRP A 534 31.47 -1.11 7.30
N GLY A 535 30.49 -1.77 6.70
CA GLY A 535 29.68 -1.22 5.61
C GLY A 535 30.33 -1.43 4.24
N PHE A 536 29.50 -1.50 3.22
CA PHE A 536 29.93 -1.68 1.84
C PHE A 536 30.16 -0.30 1.19
N SER A 537 31.39 0.20 1.27
CA SER A 537 31.69 1.59 0.84
C SER A 537 31.71 1.74 -0.68
N LEU A 538 31.01 2.77 -1.16
CA LEU A 538 31.04 3.25 -2.54
C LEU A 538 31.67 4.65 -2.65
N ALA A 539 32.29 5.15 -1.58
CA ALA A 539 32.84 6.51 -1.51
C ALA A 539 33.97 6.78 -2.52
N ASN A 540 34.76 5.76 -2.85
CA ASN A 540 35.86 5.88 -3.80
C ASN A 540 35.42 5.42 -5.18
N GLY A 541 35.16 6.37 -6.09
CA GLY A 541 34.82 6.09 -7.49
C GLY A 541 33.42 6.50 -7.93
N TRP A 542 32.61 7.07 -7.03
CA TRP A 542 31.31 7.65 -7.38
C TRP A 542 31.53 9.02 -8.04
N GLY A 543 31.60 9.03 -9.37
CA GLY A 543 31.80 10.24 -10.17
C GLY A 543 30.64 11.25 -10.03
N GLU A 544 30.95 12.53 -10.25
CA GLU A 544 29.96 13.61 -10.20
C GLU A 544 29.16 13.67 -11.51
N ASN A 545 27.82 13.69 -11.40
CA ASN A 545 26.87 13.81 -12.51
C ASN A 545 27.14 12.82 -13.66
N ASP A 546 27.54 11.59 -13.33
CA ASP A 546 28.00 10.60 -14.31
C ASP A 546 26.92 9.53 -14.56
N PRO A 547 26.45 9.36 -15.81
CA PRO A 547 25.47 8.32 -16.13
C PRO A 547 26.05 6.88 -16.12
N ASN A 548 27.37 6.70 -16.08
CA ASN A 548 28.04 5.41 -16.32
C ASN A 548 29.19 5.13 -15.33
N ILE A 549 28.86 5.05 -14.05
CA ILE A 549 29.83 4.73 -12.98
C ILE A 549 29.88 3.21 -12.78
N THR A 550 31.09 2.66 -12.59
CA THR A 550 31.29 1.27 -12.15
C THR A 550 32.27 1.22 -10.99
N ILE A 551 31.84 0.67 -9.85
CA ILE A 551 32.65 0.50 -8.63
C ILE A 551 32.59 -0.98 -8.22
N GLY A 552 33.65 -1.73 -8.52
CA GLY A 552 33.67 -3.16 -8.25
C GLY A 552 32.55 -3.90 -9.00
N ASN A 553 31.62 -4.51 -8.26
CA ASN A 553 30.47 -5.25 -8.80
C ASN A 553 29.17 -4.41 -8.80
N VAL A 554 29.29 -3.08 -8.79
CA VAL A 554 28.16 -2.15 -8.78
C VAL A 554 28.25 -1.24 -9.99
N ASP A 555 27.16 -1.15 -10.74
CA ASP A 555 26.99 -0.16 -11.80
C ASP A 555 25.97 0.88 -11.35
N ILE A 556 26.30 2.16 -11.54
CA ILE A 556 25.50 3.29 -11.08
C ILE A 556 25.23 4.22 -12.26
N GLN A 557 23.98 4.67 -12.37
CA GLN A 557 23.60 5.85 -13.14
C GLN A 557 23.24 6.94 -12.14
N ASP A 558 23.98 8.05 -12.17
CA ASP A 558 23.72 9.22 -11.33
C ASP A 558 23.88 10.52 -12.13
N TYR A 559 23.18 10.61 -13.27
CA TYR A 559 23.09 11.84 -14.07
C TYR A 559 22.03 12.75 -13.47
N TYR A 560 22.33 13.41 -12.35
CA TYR A 560 21.35 14.19 -11.58
C TYR A 560 21.14 15.60 -12.10
N ASN A 561 22.06 16.17 -12.90
CA ASN A 561 22.00 17.55 -13.40
C ASN A 561 21.99 17.58 -14.93
N PRO A 562 20.85 17.21 -15.57
CA PRO A 562 20.70 17.25 -17.02
C PRO A 562 20.71 18.69 -17.55
N SER A 563 20.99 18.84 -18.85
CA SER A 563 21.00 20.15 -19.51
C SER A 563 19.66 20.86 -19.37
N ALA A 564 19.69 22.12 -18.91
CA ALA A 564 18.53 23.01 -18.92
C ALA A 564 18.44 23.85 -20.22
N ALA A 565 19.29 23.58 -21.21
CA ALA A 565 19.25 24.28 -22.49
C ALA A 565 18.03 23.82 -23.30
N GLY A 566 16.86 24.41 -23.04
CA GLY A 566 15.63 23.99 -23.70
C GLY A 566 14.37 24.18 -22.88
N SER A 567 13.31 23.45 -23.24
CA SER A 567 12.12 23.30 -22.41
C SER A 567 12.32 22.28 -21.28
N VAL A 568 11.43 22.29 -20.29
CA VAL A 568 11.34 21.25 -19.24
C VAL A 568 11.29 19.87 -19.88
N GLY A 569 10.46 19.69 -20.92
CA GLY A 569 10.36 18.41 -21.62
C GLY A 569 11.65 17.92 -22.27
N GLN A 570 12.53 18.80 -22.76
CA GLN A 570 13.85 18.39 -23.27
C GLN A 570 14.75 17.89 -22.14
N SER A 571 14.78 18.61 -21.01
CA SER A 571 15.56 18.21 -19.84
C SER A 571 15.10 16.87 -19.28
N ILE A 572 13.77 16.62 -19.25
CA ILE A 572 13.18 15.34 -18.87
C ILE A 572 13.67 14.22 -19.80
N ASN A 573 13.69 14.47 -21.12
CA ASN A 573 14.12 13.45 -22.09
C ASN A 573 15.62 13.12 -21.94
N ASP A 574 16.48 14.13 -21.72
CA ASP A 574 17.91 13.91 -21.49
C ASP A 574 18.16 13.01 -20.26
N LYS A 575 17.45 13.28 -19.16
CA LYS A 575 17.51 12.41 -17.97
C LYS A 575 16.95 11.03 -18.26
N TRP A 576 15.81 10.95 -18.93
CA TRP A 576 15.16 9.68 -19.26
C TRP A 576 16.05 8.79 -20.13
N ASP A 577 16.83 9.35 -21.05
CA ASP A 577 17.78 8.58 -21.86
C ASP A 577 18.83 7.89 -20.99
N ALA A 578 19.37 8.58 -19.98
CA ALA A 578 20.28 7.99 -19.00
C ALA A 578 19.58 6.90 -18.17
N VAL A 579 18.35 7.16 -17.68
CA VAL A 579 17.54 6.17 -16.94
C VAL A 579 17.31 4.92 -17.77
N ASN A 580 16.96 5.08 -19.05
CA ASN A 580 16.69 3.98 -19.98
C ASN A 580 17.96 3.17 -20.31
N ILE A 581 19.14 3.80 -20.36
CA ILE A 581 20.42 3.08 -20.42
C ILE A 581 20.64 2.25 -19.16
N GLY A 582 20.39 2.81 -17.97
CA GLY A 582 20.46 2.08 -16.69
C GLY A 582 19.49 0.89 -16.64
N LEU A 583 18.25 1.08 -17.10
CA LEU A 583 17.23 0.04 -17.17
C LEU A 583 17.66 -1.14 -18.05
N ARG A 584 18.27 -0.86 -19.20
CA ARG A 584 18.83 -1.89 -20.09
C ARG A 584 19.99 -2.67 -19.47
N ARG A 585 20.88 -2.00 -18.72
CA ARG A 585 21.97 -2.67 -17.99
C ARG A 585 21.43 -3.67 -16.96
N GLY A 586 20.40 -3.27 -16.21
CA GLY A 586 19.75 -4.12 -15.21
C GLY A 586 19.04 -5.38 -15.75
N ARG A 587 18.90 -5.53 -17.08
CA ARG A 587 18.33 -6.73 -17.73
C ARG A 587 19.37 -7.75 -18.17
N THR A 588 20.66 -7.43 -18.09
CA THR A 588 21.71 -8.26 -18.69
C THR A 588 21.98 -9.55 -17.91
N GLY A 589 21.53 -9.65 -16.65
CA GLY A 589 21.80 -10.81 -15.79
C GLY A 589 23.28 -10.99 -15.49
N ASP A 590 24.06 -9.91 -15.50
CA ASP A 590 25.51 -9.90 -15.32
C ASP A 590 25.96 -10.12 -13.86
N GLY A 591 25.01 -10.24 -12.93
CA GLY A 591 25.27 -10.48 -11.51
C GLY A 591 25.82 -9.25 -10.78
N LYS A 592 25.73 -8.06 -11.37
CA LYS A 592 26.05 -6.79 -10.71
C LYS A 592 24.85 -6.22 -9.97
N TRP A 593 25.12 -5.41 -8.95
CA TRP A 593 24.10 -4.56 -8.36
C TRP A 593 23.98 -3.27 -9.18
N HIS A 594 22.81 -3.04 -9.77
CA HIS A 594 22.54 -1.85 -10.58
C HIS A 594 21.79 -0.81 -9.74
N ILE A 595 22.30 0.42 -9.65
CA ILE A 595 21.63 1.56 -9.01
C ILE A 595 21.32 2.61 -10.09
N ASN A 596 20.04 2.92 -10.29
CA ASN A 596 19.61 3.80 -11.37
C ASN A 596 18.77 4.95 -10.80
N PHE A 597 19.40 6.10 -10.57
CA PHE A 597 18.72 7.27 -10.04
C PHE A 597 17.75 7.83 -11.08
N ALA A 598 16.46 7.84 -10.73
CA ALA A 598 15.40 8.48 -11.50
C ALA A 598 15.25 9.97 -11.14
N SER A 599 15.83 10.41 -10.03
CA SER A 599 15.85 11.80 -9.59
C SER A 599 16.72 12.70 -10.48
N ALA A 600 16.33 13.97 -10.58
CA ALA A 600 17.10 14.99 -11.29
C ALA A 600 16.75 16.40 -10.81
N ASN A 601 17.69 17.32 -11.00
CA ASN A 601 17.54 18.74 -10.74
C ASN A 601 18.50 19.52 -11.63
N SER A 602 18.00 20.56 -12.28
CA SER A 602 18.83 21.49 -13.05
C SER A 602 18.70 22.93 -12.58
N THR A 603 18.12 23.20 -11.41
CA THR A 603 18.00 24.57 -10.84
C THR A 603 19.35 25.28 -10.71
N ALA A 604 20.46 24.53 -10.72
CA ALA A 604 21.83 24.98 -10.89
C ALA A 604 22.10 25.82 -12.16
N GLN A 605 21.24 25.70 -13.17
CA GLN A 605 21.39 26.30 -14.49
C GLN A 605 20.38 27.43 -14.70
N ALA A 606 20.73 28.43 -15.51
CA ALA A 606 19.80 29.48 -15.88
C ALA A 606 18.59 28.89 -16.63
N GLY A 607 17.37 29.11 -16.12
CA GLY A 607 16.16 28.48 -16.66
C GLY A 607 15.92 27.04 -16.20
N GLY A 608 16.70 26.54 -15.25
CA GLY A 608 16.62 25.18 -14.73
C GLY A 608 15.34 24.82 -13.98
N HIS A 609 15.17 23.54 -13.73
CA HIS A 609 13.95 22.95 -13.19
C HIS A 609 14.22 22.17 -11.91
N GLY A 610 13.28 22.23 -10.96
CA GLY A 610 13.38 21.52 -9.68
C GLY A 610 13.00 20.04 -9.78
N PRO A 611 13.23 19.27 -8.70
CA PRO A 611 12.93 17.83 -8.63
C PRO A 611 11.50 17.47 -9.07
N GLU A 612 10.53 18.27 -8.63
CA GLU A 612 9.11 18.09 -8.94
C GLU A 612 8.83 18.08 -10.45
N ALA A 613 9.43 19.01 -11.20
CA ALA A 613 9.22 19.12 -12.64
C ALA A 613 9.73 17.87 -13.38
N TYR A 614 10.83 17.28 -12.92
CA TYR A 614 11.35 16.03 -13.48
C TYR A 614 10.49 14.83 -13.12
N ALA A 615 10.05 14.73 -11.86
CA ALA A 615 9.21 13.63 -11.39
C ALA A 615 7.83 13.64 -12.06
N PHE A 616 7.16 14.80 -12.10
CA PHE A 616 5.76 14.94 -12.50
C PHE A 616 5.60 15.24 -13.99
N GLY A 617 6.46 16.10 -14.54
CA GLY A 617 6.31 16.66 -15.89
C GLY A 617 5.73 18.08 -15.89
N ASP A 618 5.38 18.59 -17.07
CA ASP A 618 4.93 19.98 -17.28
C ASP A 618 3.51 20.10 -17.89
N GLY A 619 2.72 19.02 -17.83
CA GLY A 619 1.38 18.93 -18.42
C GLY A 619 1.35 18.70 -19.93
N GLY A 620 2.47 18.91 -20.65
CA GLY A 620 2.64 18.54 -22.05
C GLY A 620 3.57 17.33 -22.24
N GLN A 621 4.52 17.13 -21.33
CA GLN A 621 5.46 16.01 -21.29
C GLN A 621 5.28 15.22 -19.99
N SER A 622 5.13 13.90 -20.10
CA SER A 622 5.15 13.01 -18.92
C SER A 622 6.49 13.10 -18.20
N GLY A 623 6.47 13.26 -16.88
CA GLY A 623 7.65 13.17 -16.02
C GLY A 623 8.26 11.78 -15.99
N ILE A 624 9.42 11.67 -15.34
CA ILE A 624 10.20 10.44 -15.23
C ILE A 624 9.42 9.35 -14.48
N ASN A 625 8.66 9.71 -13.44
CA ASN A 625 7.89 8.74 -12.66
C ASN A 625 6.80 8.08 -13.52
N ASN A 626 6.10 8.85 -14.35
CA ASN A 626 5.15 8.29 -15.33
C ASN A 626 5.84 7.34 -16.30
N LYS A 627 6.96 7.75 -16.91
CA LYS A 627 7.70 6.92 -17.87
C LYS A 627 8.24 5.63 -17.23
N LEU A 628 8.70 5.71 -15.99
CA LEU A 628 9.15 4.56 -15.22
C LEU A 628 7.99 3.65 -14.83
N ASN A 629 6.83 4.22 -14.50
CA ASN A 629 5.61 3.47 -14.22
C ASN A 629 5.17 2.67 -15.43
N ASP A 630 5.06 3.31 -16.60
CA ASP A 630 4.72 2.66 -17.88
C ASP A 630 5.68 1.49 -18.19
N TYR A 631 6.97 1.67 -17.88
CA TYR A 631 7.98 0.64 -18.07
C TYR A 631 7.74 -0.59 -17.17
N PHE A 632 7.30 -0.38 -15.93
CA PHE A 632 7.02 -1.43 -14.95
C PHE A 632 5.59 -2.00 -15.01
N GLU A 633 4.66 -1.38 -15.75
CA GLU A 633 3.38 -2.00 -16.12
C GLU A 633 3.57 -3.10 -17.19
N ALA A 634 4.54 -2.92 -18.09
CA ALA A 634 4.86 -3.87 -19.15
C ALA A 634 6.32 -4.43 -19.16
N PRO A 635 6.94 -4.82 -18.01
CA PRO A 635 8.32 -5.30 -17.97
C PRO A 635 8.52 -6.56 -18.81
N GLU A 636 9.60 -6.58 -19.58
CA GLU A 636 10.14 -7.81 -20.16
C GLU A 636 10.82 -8.65 -19.06
N LYS A 637 10.89 -9.98 -19.22
CA LYS A 637 11.49 -10.88 -18.23
C LYS A 637 12.95 -10.50 -17.94
N GLY A 638 13.34 -10.54 -16.66
CA GLY A 638 14.75 -10.44 -16.23
C GLY A 638 15.20 -9.07 -15.70
N GLN A 639 14.29 -8.18 -15.33
CA GLN A 639 14.65 -6.89 -14.72
C GLN A 639 15.21 -7.08 -13.30
N ALA A 640 16.34 -6.44 -13.02
CA ALA A 640 16.87 -6.21 -11.68
C ALA A 640 17.33 -4.75 -11.55
N GLY A 641 17.47 -4.26 -10.30
CA GLY A 641 18.06 -2.96 -10.01
C GLY A 641 17.40 -2.22 -8.86
N THR A 642 18.08 -1.21 -8.35
CA THR A 642 17.57 -0.29 -7.31
C THR A 642 17.27 1.06 -7.93
N PHE A 643 16.10 1.62 -7.63
CA PHE A 643 15.59 2.83 -8.28
C PHE A 643 15.32 3.93 -7.25
N PRO A 644 16.33 4.74 -6.88
CA PRO A 644 16.12 5.94 -6.08
C PRO A 644 15.35 6.99 -6.88
N MET A 645 14.19 7.40 -6.37
CA MET A 645 13.24 8.30 -7.04
C MET A 645 12.92 9.53 -6.19
N ASP A 646 12.48 10.60 -6.85
CA ASP A 646 11.80 11.74 -6.21
C ASP A 646 10.30 11.51 -6.28
N PHE A 647 9.58 11.73 -5.18
CA PHE A 647 8.11 11.65 -5.10
C PHE A 647 7.49 10.38 -5.71
N PRO A 648 7.95 9.17 -5.35
CA PRO A 648 7.49 7.94 -5.99
C PRO A 648 6.02 7.58 -5.74
N GLU A 649 5.32 8.31 -4.87
CA GLU A 649 3.86 8.29 -4.74
C GLU A 649 3.11 8.83 -5.97
N TYR A 650 3.78 9.57 -6.85
CA TYR A 650 3.23 10.05 -8.12
C TYR A 650 3.54 9.06 -9.26
N PRO A 651 2.64 8.86 -10.26
CA PRO A 651 1.41 9.60 -10.54
C PRO A 651 0.18 9.24 -9.70
N ASN A 652 0.09 8.00 -9.25
CA ASN A 652 -1.14 7.41 -8.71
C ASN A 652 -0.88 6.49 -7.49
N GLY A 653 0.36 6.41 -7.01
CA GLY A 653 0.79 5.50 -5.95
C GLY A 653 1.23 4.12 -6.45
N ASP A 654 1.13 3.83 -7.74
CA ASP A 654 1.37 2.48 -8.28
C ASP A 654 2.83 2.25 -8.67
N LEU A 655 3.63 3.29 -8.94
CA LEU A 655 5.03 3.15 -9.38
C LEU A 655 5.85 2.28 -8.43
N ILE A 656 5.74 2.50 -7.12
CA ILE A 656 6.45 1.70 -6.11
C ILE A 656 6.00 0.24 -6.20
N THR A 657 4.68 0.00 -6.28
CA THR A 657 4.09 -1.33 -6.41
C THR A 657 4.60 -2.02 -7.67
N ASN A 658 4.53 -1.35 -8.83
CA ASN A 658 4.95 -1.89 -10.13
C ASN A 658 6.45 -2.28 -10.15
N ILE A 659 7.32 -1.52 -9.47
CA ILE A 659 8.73 -1.92 -9.28
C ILE A 659 8.82 -3.21 -8.44
N ILE A 660 8.03 -3.33 -7.37
CA ILE A 660 8.00 -4.52 -6.52
C ILE A 660 7.50 -5.73 -7.31
N GLU A 661 6.46 -5.57 -8.12
CA GLU A 661 5.86 -6.63 -8.94
C GLU A 661 6.87 -7.33 -9.85
N ALA A 662 7.91 -6.62 -10.32
CA ALA A 662 8.95 -7.18 -11.16
C ALA A 662 9.77 -8.30 -10.49
N ASN A 663 9.71 -8.43 -9.16
CA ASN A 663 10.36 -9.51 -8.42
C ASN A 663 9.57 -10.83 -8.42
N PHE A 664 8.31 -10.80 -8.86
CA PHE A 664 7.40 -11.94 -8.80
C PHE A 664 7.08 -12.46 -10.20
N PRO A 665 6.84 -13.77 -10.36
CA PRO A 665 6.35 -14.30 -11.64
C PRO A 665 5.09 -13.55 -12.08
N ARG A 666 5.00 -13.23 -13.37
CA ARG A 666 3.70 -12.87 -13.97
C ARG A 666 2.84 -14.13 -14.01
N GLN A 667 1.57 -13.98 -13.65
CA GLN A 667 0.56 -15.00 -13.91
C GLN A 667 0.27 -15.10 -15.41
#